data_AF-D7C2A3-F1
#
_entry.id   AF-D7C2A3-F1
#
_cell.length_a   1.000
_cell.length_b   1.000
_cell.length_c   1.000
_cell.angle_alpha   90.00
_cell.angle_beta   90.00
_cell.angle_gamma   90.00
#
_symmetry.space_group_name_H-M   'P 1'
#
loop_
_entity.id
_entity.type
_entity.pdbx_description
1 polymer ?
#
loop_
_entity_poly.entity_id
_entity_poly.type
_entity_poly.pdbx_seq_one_letter_code
_entity_poly.pdbx_strand_id
1 'polypeptide(L)'
;MPPRLHAVLHVIRPFTCVLALLIGGATAAAVPASAAPASQSAPAAIPPSDYQQVQLATGPDELGEPMSLTVLPDRSVLHTARDGTVRITDAVGNTKVAGRLDVYTHDEEGLQGIAADPGFTTNRYVWVYYSPKLATPAGDAPTTGTAADFERWKGHLNLSRFTLKSDGTLDLGSEKVALEVANDRGQCCHVGGDIDFDKDGNLYLTTGDDTNPFESSGYAPLDERTDRNPQFDAQRSSGNTNDLRGKLLRIKPTADGGYTIPSGNLFAPGTANTRPEIYAMGFRNPFRMSVDKPTGTVYLGDYGPDAGSTDSNRGPSGQVEFDRITGPGNFGWPYCTGTNTTTETYTEYTFPSGPSGAKYDCAGGPANNSFRNTGLARLPAAKPSWIRYGGDAGSPPEFGTGSESPMGGDVYRYDPNLDSSVKFPQSLDGHYFATEYGRKWIKAITVNGDGSPGSIEDFPWTGTQIIDSDFGPDGALYVLDYGTGGGNQALYRIEYVGGSNRNPVAEAAADRTSGQAPLAVQFSSAGSSDPEGGALTYSWDFGDGSTSTAANPSHTYTANGTYRPTLTVRDPQGLTGTASLVVTVGNTAPTVTLRTPGDGTLFTFGDTLPFTIEASDPEDGQVDCAKVKLTYLLGHDSHEHQITSTNGCSGSITIPSDGEHDAAANLYGVLDATYTDAGGLTGHNKHILQPRHRQAEHFTTQSGIQLASHAPAEGGQTVGFTDDGDWIAFKPYALTKATGITARVASGGAGGTLEVRAGAPTGTLLGKATVSVTGGWETYTDVTAQLSGAASGTTELYLVFRGPTGQGNLFDLDTFTLTSATSISQTVEGEAYTSGSGVQPAAHTSASGGQTLGYIDNGDSAGYTGVTTEGANSFSAKVSSAGPGGTIQIRSGSATGAVLGSVTVPTTGDWETFTTVGTGLSAGSGPLYLTFSGGSGSLFDVDTFTVSR
;
A
#
# COMPACT_ATOMS: atom_id res chain seq x y z
N MET A 1 4.67 11.71 60.93
CA MET A 1 3.70 12.43 61.78
C MET A 1 2.30 12.02 61.34
N PRO A 2 1.40 11.69 62.29
CA PRO A 2 0.09 11.01 62.10
C PRO A 2 -0.99 12.02 61.60
N PRO A 3 -2.24 11.69 61.18
CA PRO A 3 -3.20 10.80 61.88
C PRO A 3 -4.45 10.19 61.11
N ARG A 4 -4.96 9.07 61.68
CA ARG A 4 -6.37 8.68 62.04
C ARG A 4 -7.51 8.68 60.99
N LEU A 5 -8.18 7.55 60.72
CA LEU A 5 -9.27 6.85 61.49
C LEU A 5 -10.60 7.63 61.62
N HIS A 6 -11.68 7.15 60.98
CA HIS A 6 -12.87 6.57 61.65
C HIS A 6 -13.99 6.14 60.66
N ALA A 7 -14.57 4.98 60.96
CA ALA A 7 -15.80 4.41 60.41
C ALA A 7 -17.08 5.04 60.99
N VAL A 8 -18.25 4.78 60.39
CA VAL A 8 -19.60 4.50 60.98
C VAL A 8 -20.57 4.25 59.79
N LEU A 9 -21.22 3.09 59.54
CA LEU A 9 -22.33 2.33 60.20
C LEU A 9 -23.76 2.89 59.96
N HIS A 10 -24.63 2.12 59.26
CA HIS A 10 -26.06 1.76 59.54
C HIS A 10 -26.79 1.39 58.23
N VAL A 11 -27.21 0.13 57.99
CA VAL A 11 -28.45 -0.57 58.43
C VAL A 11 -29.74 -0.04 57.76
N ILE A 12 -30.47 -0.92 57.04
CA ILE A 12 -31.92 -1.21 57.18
C ILE A 12 -32.28 -2.42 56.27
N ARG A 13 -33.05 -3.38 56.81
CA ARG A 13 -33.64 -4.58 56.15
C ARG A 13 -35.12 -4.28 55.69
N PRO A 14 -36.01 -5.27 55.43
CA PRO A 14 -36.36 -5.82 54.12
C PRO A 14 -37.87 -5.69 53.81
N PHE A 15 -38.34 -6.16 52.65
CA PHE A 15 -39.76 -6.55 52.50
C PHE A 15 -39.92 -7.87 51.74
N THR A 16 -40.41 -8.86 52.48
CA THR A 16 -41.03 -10.10 52.03
C THR A 16 -42.44 -9.86 51.48
N CYS A 17 -42.82 -10.58 50.43
CA CYS A 17 -44.22 -10.88 50.14
C CYS A 17 -44.34 -12.38 49.85
N VAL A 18 -45.21 -13.04 50.62
CA VAL A 18 -45.57 -14.46 50.54
C VAL A 18 -46.91 -14.57 49.83
N LEU A 19 -47.03 -15.50 48.88
CA LEU A 19 -48.32 -16.12 48.57
C LEU A 19 -48.12 -17.59 48.17
N ALA A 20 -48.62 -18.48 49.03
CA ALA A 20 -48.90 -19.90 48.77
C ALA A 20 -50.40 -19.99 48.39
N LEU A 21 -50.94 -20.91 47.58
CA LEU A 21 -51.06 -22.37 47.68
C LEU A 21 -51.93 -22.75 46.44
N LEU A 22 -51.77 -23.87 45.71
CA LEU A 22 -52.49 -25.14 45.94
C LEU A 22 -52.27 -26.11 44.77
N ILE A 23 -52.46 -27.39 45.12
CA ILE A 23 -51.93 -28.61 44.49
C ILE A 23 -52.94 -29.24 43.54
N GLY A 24 -52.46 -29.84 42.44
CA GLY A 24 -53.20 -30.81 41.63
C GLY A 24 -52.19 -31.71 40.89
N GLY A 25 -52.00 -32.94 41.38
CA GLY A 25 -50.97 -33.86 40.90
C GLY A 25 -51.39 -34.72 39.70
N ALA A 26 -50.39 -35.17 38.94
CA ALA A 26 -50.32 -36.50 38.34
C ALA A 26 -48.87 -36.75 37.86
N THR A 27 -48.47 -38.01 37.94
CA THR A 27 -47.11 -38.57 37.90
C THR A 27 -46.37 -38.44 36.56
N ALA A 28 -45.07 -38.10 36.60
CA ALA A 28 -44.11 -38.40 35.54
C ALA A 28 -42.73 -38.74 36.13
N ALA A 29 -42.04 -39.66 35.46
CA ALA A 29 -40.91 -40.45 35.94
C ALA A 29 -39.67 -39.66 36.42
N ALA A 30 -38.90 -40.26 37.32
CA ALA A 30 -37.62 -39.77 37.79
C ALA A 30 -36.58 -39.74 36.64
N VAL A 31 -36.07 -38.55 36.35
CA VAL A 31 -34.89 -38.30 35.50
C VAL A 31 -33.67 -38.23 36.43
N PRO A 32 -32.53 -38.89 36.12
CA PRO A 32 -31.33 -38.78 36.93
C PRO A 32 -30.80 -37.35 36.90
N ALA A 33 -30.30 -36.86 38.03
CA ALA A 33 -29.71 -35.55 38.16
C ALA A 33 -28.54 -35.39 37.17
N SER A 34 -28.63 -34.40 36.29
CA SER A 34 -27.54 -33.98 35.42
C SER A 34 -26.38 -33.48 36.28
N ALA A 35 -25.19 -34.05 36.06
CA ALA A 35 -23.95 -33.51 36.58
C ALA A 35 -23.83 -32.02 36.19
N ALA A 36 -23.41 -31.18 37.13
CA ALA A 36 -23.06 -29.79 36.85
C ALA A 36 -22.02 -29.75 35.72
N PRO A 37 -22.11 -28.79 34.77
CA PRO A 37 -21.10 -28.66 33.74
C PRO A 37 -19.74 -28.44 34.40
N ALA A 38 -18.74 -29.18 33.96
CA ALA A 38 -17.37 -28.94 34.34
C ALA A 38 -17.04 -27.47 34.02
N SER A 39 -16.49 -26.75 34.99
CA SER A 39 -15.94 -25.42 34.74
C SER A 39 -14.97 -25.51 33.57
N GLN A 40 -15.24 -24.79 32.48
CA GLN A 40 -14.27 -24.57 31.43
C GLN A 40 -13.01 -24.02 32.11
N SER A 41 -11.90 -24.75 32.00
CA SER A 41 -10.59 -24.25 32.34
C SER A 41 -10.39 -22.94 31.59
N ALA A 42 -9.89 -21.90 32.27
CA ALA A 42 -9.40 -20.71 31.57
C ALA A 42 -8.45 -21.16 30.44
N PRO A 43 -8.53 -20.56 29.24
CA PRO A 43 -7.61 -20.87 28.16
C PRO A 43 -6.17 -20.76 28.66
N ALA A 44 -5.33 -21.70 28.24
CA ALA A 44 -3.94 -21.73 28.63
C ALA A 44 -3.23 -20.60 27.90
N ALA A 45 -2.98 -19.48 28.60
CA ALA A 45 -2.29 -18.31 28.06
C ALA A 45 -1.04 -18.73 27.26
N ILE A 46 -0.87 -18.17 26.07
CA ILE A 46 0.32 -18.34 25.21
C ILE A 46 1.44 -17.45 25.76
N PRO A 47 2.42 -17.97 26.51
CA PRO A 47 3.41 -17.12 27.17
C PRO A 47 4.46 -16.68 26.14
N PRO A 48 4.73 -15.38 25.96
CA PRO A 48 5.77 -14.94 25.02
C PRO A 48 7.16 -15.50 25.30
N SER A 49 7.46 -15.85 26.56
CA SER A 49 8.71 -16.51 26.95
C SER A 49 8.88 -17.92 26.39
N ASP A 50 7.79 -18.55 25.94
CA ASP A 50 7.83 -19.91 25.41
C ASP A 50 8.16 -19.95 23.92
N TYR A 51 8.27 -18.79 23.27
CA TYR A 51 8.53 -18.67 21.84
C TYR A 51 9.79 -17.83 21.59
N GLN A 52 10.45 -18.12 20.49
CA GLN A 52 11.51 -17.28 19.95
C GLN A 52 11.28 -16.99 18.47
N GLN A 53 11.61 -15.77 18.06
CA GLN A 53 11.53 -15.32 16.68
C GLN A 53 12.95 -15.31 16.10
N VAL A 54 13.22 -16.24 15.18
CA VAL A 54 14.51 -16.35 14.48
C VAL A 54 14.42 -15.59 13.16
N GLN A 55 15.21 -14.52 13.01
CA GLN A 55 15.31 -13.79 11.75
C GLN A 55 16.15 -14.57 10.74
N LEU A 56 15.55 -14.95 9.62
CA LEU A 56 16.21 -15.69 8.54
C LEU A 56 16.79 -14.78 7.47
N ALA A 57 16.11 -13.67 7.15
CA ALA A 57 16.55 -12.72 6.15
C ALA A 57 15.96 -11.34 6.46
N THR A 58 16.63 -10.26 6.05
CA THR A 58 16.11 -8.89 6.26
C THR A 58 16.58 -7.92 5.19
N GLY A 59 15.76 -6.89 4.96
CA GLY A 59 16.07 -5.76 4.11
C GLY A 59 15.79 -5.99 2.62
N PRO A 60 15.82 -4.91 1.84
CA PRO A 60 15.39 -4.91 0.42
C PRO A 60 16.27 -5.77 -0.48
N ASP A 61 17.56 -5.92 -0.18
CA ASP A 61 18.46 -6.75 -0.98
C ASP A 61 18.06 -8.23 -0.92
N GLU A 62 17.65 -8.69 0.26
CA GLU A 62 17.26 -10.08 0.48
C GLU A 62 15.78 -10.34 0.24
N LEU A 63 14.88 -9.37 0.43
CA LEU A 63 13.42 -9.61 0.39
C LEU A 63 12.72 -8.89 -0.77
N GLY A 64 13.27 -7.77 -1.26
CA GLY A 64 12.56 -6.88 -2.20
C GLY A 64 11.32 -6.24 -1.58
N GLU A 65 10.25 -6.14 -2.36
CA GLU A 65 8.87 -5.85 -1.90
C GLU A 65 8.15 -7.20 -1.74
N PRO A 66 8.20 -7.82 -0.55
CA PRO A 66 7.84 -9.22 -0.38
C PRO A 66 6.32 -9.41 -0.50
N MET A 67 5.89 -10.46 -1.22
CA MET A 67 4.46 -10.73 -1.44
C MET A 67 4.04 -12.03 -0.76
N SER A 68 4.62 -13.18 -1.12
CA SER A 68 4.18 -14.49 -0.62
C SER A 68 5.36 -15.42 -0.35
N LEU A 69 5.15 -16.44 0.49
CA LEU A 69 6.12 -17.46 0.86
C LEU A 69 5.56 -18.88 0.73
N THR A 70 6.46 -19.86 0.56
CA THR A 70 6.14 -21.28 0.78
C THR A 70 7.33 -22.00 1.38
N VAL A 71 7.10 -22.82 2.42
CA VAL A 71 8.16 -23.56 3.10
C VAL A 71 8.39 -24.92 2.44
N LEU A 72 9.62 -25.17 2.01
CA LEU A 72 10.03 -26.42 1.36
C LEU A 72 10.33 -27.53 2.39
N PRO A 73 10.30 -28.82 1.99
CA PRO A 73 10.57 -29.95 2.89
C PRO A 73 11.93 -29.94 3.59
N ASP A 74 12.93 -29.25 3.02
CA ASP A 74 14.26 -29.07 3.61
C ASP A 74 14.37 -27.83 4.51
N ARG A 75 13.23 -27.17 4.79
CA ARG A 75 13.06 -25.93 5.56
C ARG A 75 13.63 -24.68 4.90
N SER A 76 14.04 -24.76 3.65
CA SER A 76 14.24 -23.54 2.85
C SER A 76 12.89 -22.91 2.51
N VAL A 77 12.86 -21.59 2.32
CA VAL A 77 11.66 -20.82 2.03
C VAL A 77 11.81 -20.20 0.66
N LEU A 78 10.89 -20.50 -0.25
CA LEU A 78 10.73 -19.71 -1.46
C LEU A 78 9.86 -18.51 -1.13
N HIS A 79 10.24 -17.33 -1.61
CA HIS A 79 9.42 -16.13 -1.46
C HIS A 79 9.51 -15.25 -2.70
N THR A 80 8.45 -14.48 -2.91
CA THR A 80 8.28 -13.61 -4.06
C THR A 80 8.46 -12.15 -3.68
N ALA A 81 9.03 -11.37 -4.60
CA ALA A 81 8.96 -9.93 -4.59
C ALA A 81 8.12 -9.43 -5.77
N ARG A 82 7.33 -8.37 -5.57
CA ARG A 82 6.37 -7.88 -6.56
C ARG A 82 7.01 -7.55 -7.92
N ASP A 83 8.28 -7.17 -7.92
CA ASP A 83 9.08 -6.83 -9.12
C ASP A 83 9.43 -8.02 -10.06
N GLY A 84 8.89 -9.22 -9.77
CA GLY A 84 9.09 -10.43 -10.55
C GLY A 84 10.18 -11.35 -9.99
N THR A 85 10.85 -11.00 -8.91
CA THR A 85 11.95 -11.80 -8.36
C THR A 85 11.45 -12.91 -7.44
N VAL A 86 11.86 -14.15 -7.71
CA VAL A 86 11.71 -15.29 -6.80
C VAL A 86 13.04 -15.53 -6.09
N ARG A 87 13.01 -15.65 -4.77
CA ARG A 87 14.18 -15.92 -3.94
C ARG A 87 13.99 -17.19 -3.14
N ILE A 88 15.11 -17.78 -2.71
CA ILE A 88 15.15 -18.90 -1.78
C ILE A 88 16.04 -18.52 -0.60
N THR A 89 15.51 -18.64 0.62
CA THR A 89 16.24 -18.50 1.87
C THR A 89 16.38 -19.87 2.52
N ASP A 90 17.61 -20.33 2.76
CA ASP A 90 17.83 -21.63 3.39
C ASP A 90 17.50 -21.65 4.89
N ALA A 91 17.54 -22.83 5.51
CA ALA A 91 17.15 -23.01 6.91
C ALA A 91 18.04 -22.25 7.94
N VAL A 92 19.21 -21.77 7.52
CA VAL A 92 20.15 -20.99 8.36
C VAL A 92 20.18 -19.50 7.98
N GLY A 93 19.36 -19.08 7.01
CA GLY A 93 19.17 -17.68 6.65
C GLY A 93 19.99 -17.18 5.45
N ASN A 94 20.57 -18.07 4.63
CA ASN A 94 21.22 -17.60 3.40
C ASN A 94 20.19 -17.43 2.29
N THR A 95 20.03 -16.20 1.81
CA THR A 95 19.11 -15.88 0.72
C THR A 95 19.81 -15.89 -0.64
N LYS A 96 19.13 -16.26 -1.72
CA LYS A 96 19.61 -15.99 -3.08
C LYS A 96 18.46 -15.86 -4.05
N VAL A 97 18.70 -15.21 -5.18
CA VAL A 97 17.75 -15.17 -6.30
C VAL A 97 17.65 -16.56 -6.91
N ALA A 98 16.44 -17.12 -6.92
CA ALA A 98 16.11 -18.37 -7.58
C ALA A 98 15.78 -18.13 -9.07
N GLY A 99 15.09 -17.03 -9.39
CA GLY A 99 14.76 -16.63 -10.75
C GLY A 99 14.09 -15.26 -10.80
N ARG A 100 13.91 -14.71 -12.00
CA ARG A 100 13.19 -13.45 -12.21
C ARG A 100 12.27 -13.59 -13.43
N LEU A 101 11.00 -13.23 -13.24
CA LEU A 101 9.97 -13.18 -14.28
C LEU A 101 9.85 -11.76 -14.84
N ASP A 102 9.56 -11.63 -16.13
CA ASP A 102 9.22 -10.32 -16.73
C ASP A 102 7.74 -10.03 -16.46
N VAL A 103 7.51 -9.09 -15.56
CA VAL A 103 6.17 -8.78 -15.04
C VAL A 103 5.73 -7.37 -15.40
N TYR A 104 4.43 -7.20 -15.58
CA TYR A 104 3.80 -5.88 -15.61
C TYR A 104 3.59 -5.41 -14.17
N THR A 105 4.08 -4.21 -13.87
CA THR A 105 3.92 -3.57 -12.56
C THR A 105 3.24 -2.21 -12.74
N HIS A 106 2.03 -2.09 -12.21
CA HIS A 106 1.27 -0.86 -12.04
C HIS A 106 0.39 -1.07 -10.81
N ASP A 107 0.35 -0.11 -9.90
CA ASP A 107 -0.31 -0.21 -8.59
C ASP A 107 0.04 -1.52 -7.84
N GLU A 108 -0.92 -2.45 -7.70
CA GLU A 108 -0.74 -3.73 -7.01
C GLU A 108 -0.21 -4.87 -7.90
N GLU A 109 -0.19 -4.70 -9.23
CA GLU A 109 0.20 -5.75 -10.16
C GLU A 109 1.69 -6.10 -10.08
N GLY A 110 2.01 -7.33 -10.47
CA GLY A 110 3.37 -7.87 -10.43
C GLY A 110 3.36 -9.37 -10.18
N LEU A 111 4.37 -9.85 -9.48
CA LEU A 111 4.45 -11.22 -8.99
C LEU A 111 3.78 -11.34 -7.61
N GLN A 112 2.78 -12.22 -7.49
CA GLN A 112 1.93 -12.39 -6.31
C GLN A 112 2.29 -13.67 -5.53
N GLY A 113 1.44 -14.69 -5.58
CA GLY A 113 1.57 -15.93 -4.80
C GLY A 113 2.59 -16.94 -5.32
N ILE A 114 3.07 -17.78 -4.40
CA ILE A 114 3.95 -18.91 -4.67
C ILE A 114 3.58 -20.12 -3.80
N ALA A 115 3.55 -21.32 -4.37
CA ALA A 115 3.31 -22.54 -3.60
C ALA A 115 4.12 -23.73 -4.11
N ALA A 116 4.66 -24.53 -3.19
CA ALA A 116 5.25 -25.81 -3.52
C ALA A 116 4.16 -26.84 -3.82
N ASP A 117 4.30 -27.59 -4.90
CA ASP A 117 3.37 -28.69 -5.23
C ASP A 117 3.38 -29.75 -4.10
N PRO A 118 2.25 -30.38 -3.73
CA PRO A 118 2.24 -31.43 -2.70
C PRO A 118 3.20 -32.60 -2.99
N GLY A 119 3.54 -32.84 -4.25
CA GLY A 119 4.53 -33.82 -4.70
C GLY A 119 5.97 -33.29 -4.81
N PHE A 120 6.29 -32.12 -4.24
CA PHE A 120 7.53 -31.38 -4.45
C PHE A 120 8.80 -32.18 -4.23
N THR A 121 8.83 -33.09 -3.24
CA THR A 121 9.99 -33.97 -2.98
C THR A 121 10.38 -34.84 -4.17
N THR A 122 9.44 -35.09 -5.09
CA THR A 122 9.65 -35.89 -6.30
C THR A 122 9.66 -35.05 -7.57
N ASN A 123 8.66 -34.17 -7.75
CA ASN A 123 8.47 -33.45 -9.01
C ASN A 123 9.18 -32.09 -9.06
N ARG A 124 9.55 -31.53 -7.90
CA ARG A 124 10.15 -30.19 -7.77
C ARG A 124 9.32 -29.06 -8.40
N TYR A 125 8.01 -29.23 -8.48
CA TYR A 125 7.12 -28.24 -9.09
C TYR A 125 6.79 -27.11 -8.12
N VAL A 126 6.83 -25.89 -8.64
CA VAL A 126 6.45 -24.66 -7.93
C VAL A 126 5.40 -23.96 -8.78
N TRP A 127 4.34 -23.50 -8.11
CA TRP A 127 3.25 -22.74 -8.70
C TRP A 127 3.43 -21.27 -8.37
N VAL A 128 3.20 -20.41 -9.37
CA VAL A 128 3.42 -18.97 -9.28
C VAL A 128 2.25 -18.25 -9.94
N TYR A 129 1.75 -17.20 -9.30
CA TYR A 129 0.70 -16.32 -9.85
C TYR A 129 1.25 -14.91 -10.11
N TYR A 130 1.17 -14.42 -11.34
CA TYR A 130 1.83 -13.16 -11.71
C TYR A 130 1.19 -12.46 -12.92
N SER A 131 1.38 -11.14 -13.03
CA SER A 131 0.98 -10.32 -14.18
C SER A 131 2.06 -10.35 -15.27
N PRO A 132 1.93 -11.12 -16.37
CA PRO A 132 2.90 -11.07 -17.47
C PRO A 132 2.92 -9.69 -18.15
N LYS A 133 4.08 -9.32 -18.68
CA LYS A 133 4.19 -8.15 -19.54
C LYS A 133 3.52 -8.42 -20.89
N LEU A 134 2.55 -7.57 -21.25
CA LEU A 134 1.75 -7.66 -22.47
C LEU A 134 1.90 -6.37 -23.30
N ALA A 135 1.05 -6.19 -24.32
CA ALA A 135 0.97 -4.96 -25.10
C ALA A 135 0.19 -3.83 -24.40
N THR A 136 -0.33 -4.09 -23.18
CA THR A 136 -1.00 -3.11 -22.34
C THR A 136 -0.07 -1.91 -22.09
N PRO A 137 -0.55 -0.66 -22.25
CA PRO A 137 0.25 0.53 -21.98
C PRO A 137 0.76 0.61 -20.52
N ALA A 138 1.82 1.37 -20.32
CA ALA A 138 2.24 1.78 -18.98
C ALA A 138 1.45 3.03 -18.53
N GLY A 139 1.34 3.23 -17.21
CA GLY A 139 0.64 4.37 -16.60
C GLY A 139 -0.86 4.11 -16.43
N ASP A 140 -1.62 5.19 -16.27
CA ASP A 140 -3.03 5.09 -15.88
C ASP A 140 -3.97 5.00 -17.08
N ALA A 141 -4.94 4.09 -16.98
CA ALA A 141 -6.08 4.01 -17.87
C ALA A 141 -7.01 5.22 -17.66
N PRO A 142 -7.73 5.65 -18.70
CA PRO A 142 -8.69 6.73 -18.52
C PRO A 142 -9.86 6.27 -17.65
N THR A 143 -10.33 7.14 -16.76
CA THR A 143 -11.52 6.90 -15.93
C THR A 143 -12.81 6.93 -16.77
N THR A 144 -12.88 7.77 -17.80
CA THR A 144 -13.99 7.79 -18.76
C THR A 144 -13.50 7.69 -20.19
N GLY A 145 -14.33 7.15 -21.08
CA GLY A 145 -13.93 6.88 -22.45
C GLY A 145 -14.89 5.96 -23.19
N THR A 146 -14.50 5.58 -24.40
CA THR A 146 -15.21 4.60 -25.21
C THR A 146 -14.72 3.19 -24.91
N ALA A 147 -15.48 2.17 -25.34
CA ALA A 147 -15.03 0.78 -25.23
C ALA A 147 -13.66 0.54 -25.91
N ALA A 148 -13.36 1.24 -27.00
CA ALA A 148 -12.06 1.14 -27.68
C ALA A 148 -10.92 1.73 -26.84
N ASP A 149 -11.19 2.77 -26.03
CA ASP A 149 -10.19 3.36 -25.14
C ASP A 149 -9.82 2.39 -24.02
N PHE A 150 -10.79 1.62 -23.50
CA PHE A 150 -10.56 0.62 -22.45
C PHE A 150 -9.96 -0.69 -22.98
N GLU A 151 -10.25 -1.07 -24.23
CA GLU A 151 -9.81 -2.35 -24.79
C GLU A 151 -8.29 -2.50 -24.81
N ARG A 152 -7.55 -1.41 -25.04
CA ARG A 152 -6.08 -1.42 -25.04
C ARG A 152 -5.48 -1.74 -23.66
N TRP A 153 -6.28 -1.62 -22.59
CA TRP A 153 -5.88 -1.86 -21.21
C TRP A 153 -6.25 -3.26 -20.71
N LYS A 154 -6.86 -4.11 -21.54
CA LYS A 154 -7.10 -5.49 -21.18
C LYS A 154 -5.78 -6.25 -21.00
N GLY A 155 -5.73 -7.08 -19.97
CA GLY A 155 -4.63 -7.96 -19.64
C GLY A 155 -5.10 -9.22 -18.93
N HIS A 156 -4.18 -9.94 -18.32
CA HIS A 156 -4.47 -11.09 -17.47
C HIS A 156 -3.32 -11.34 -16.49
N LEU A 157 -3.58 -12.16 -15.48
CA LEU A 157 -2.60 -12.80 -14.62
C LEU A 157 -2.50 -14.29 -14.98
N ASN A 158 -1.29 -14.83 -14.90
CA ASN A 158 -0.98 -16.24 -15.16
C ASN A 158 -0.83 -17.00 -13.85
N LEU A 159 -1.55 -18.10 -13.70
CA LEU A 159 -1.18 -19.18 -12.80
C LEU A 159 -0.30 -20.17 -13.57
N SER A 160 1.00 -20.14 -13.28
CA SER A 160 2.01 -20.93 -13.99
C SER A 160 2.72 -21.91 -13.07
N ARG A 161 3.08 -23.07 -13.63
CA ARG A 161 3.92 -24.07 -12.99
C ARG A 161 5.33 -24.03 -13.56
N PHE A 162 6.33 -24.00 -12.69
CA PHE A 162 7.75 -24.11 -13.00
C PHE A 162 8.39 -25.32 -12.31
N THR A 163 9.60 -25.67 -12.70
CA THR A 163 10.44 -26.67 -12.02
C THR A 163 11.58 -25.98 -11.29
N LEU A 164 11.77 -26.26 -10.01
CA LEU A 164 12.91 -25.79 -9.22
C LEU A 164 14.05 -26.81 -9.31
N LYS A 165 15.20 -26.39 -9.84
CA LYS A 165 16.39 -27.23 -9.96
C LYS A 165 16.94 -27.59 -8.58
N SER A 166 17.81 -28.61 -8.54
CA SER A 166 18.44 -29.07 -7.30
C SER A 166 19.38 -28.03 -6.68
N ASP A 167 19.88 -27.10 -7.48
CA ASP A 167 20.69 -25.97 -7.01
C ASP A 167 19.84 -24.80 -6.48
N GLY A 168 18.51 -24.92 -6.45
CA GLY A 168 17.60 -23.87 -5.98
C GLY A 168 17.31 -22.77 -7.00
N THR A 169 17.70 -22.94 -8.27
CA THR A 169 17.30 -22.01 -9.35
C THR A 169 16.02 -22.45 -10.04
N LEU A 170 15.21 -21.49 -10.47
CA LEU A 170 13.96 -21.71 -11.19
C LEU A 170 14.27 -21.97 -12.68
N ASP A 171 13.78 -23.07 -13.24
CA ASP A 171 13.87 -23.32 -14.67
C ASP A 171 12.79 -22.53 -15.43
N LEU A 172 13.12 -21.29 -15.82
CA LEU A 172 12.17 -20.41 -16.52
C LEU A 172 11.67 -21.02 -17.85
N GLY A 173 12.47 -21.85 -18.51
CA GLY A 173 12.06 -22.55 -19.74
C GLY A 173 11.05 -23.70 -19.51
N SER A 174 10.83 -24.10 -18.25
CA SER A 174 9.92 -25.18 -17.88
C SER A 174 8.46 -24.73 -17.71
N GLU A 175 8.19 -23.45 -17.90
CA GLU A 175 6.89 -22.84 -17.65
C GLU A 175 5.74 -23.61 -18.32
N LYS A 176 4.67 -23.81 -17.54
CA LYS A 176 3.35 -24.20 -18.01
C LYS A 176 2.31 -23.26 -17.44
N VAL A 177 1.73 -22.40 -18.28
CA VAL A 177 0.56 -21.59 -17.93
C VAL A 177 -0.64 -22.52 -17.83
N ALA A 178 -1.19 -22.69 -16.63
CA ALA A 178 -2.33 -23.57 -16.38
C ALA A 178 -3.66 -22.83 -16.49
N LEU A 179 -3.71 -21.58 -16.02
CA LEU A 179 -4.91 -20.75 -16.02
C LEU A 179 -4.54 -19.28 -16.21
N GLU A 180 -5.32 -18.59 -17.04
CA GLU A 180 -5.28 -17.12 -17.19
C GLU A 180 -6.52 -16.53 -16.51
N VAL A 181 -6.32 -15.54 -15.65
CA VAL A 181 -7.38 -14.74 -15.02
C VAL A 181 -7.37 -13.37 -15.67
N ALA A 182 -8.45 -13.01 -16.38
CA ALA A 182 -8.55 -11.71 -17.04
C ALA A 182 -8.41 -10.56 -16.04
N ASN A 183 -7.79 -9.45 -16.47
CA ASN A 183 -7.62 -8.23 -15.68
C ASN A 183 -7.81 -7.00 -16.57
N ASP A 184 -8.41 -5.96 -16.03
CA ASP A 184 -8.42 -4.60 -16.56
C ASP A 184 -7.22 -3.87 -15.94
N ARG A 185 -6.28 -3.33 -16.73
CA ARG A 185 -5.05 -2.73 -16.19
C ARG A 185 -5.07 -1.21 -16.23
N GLY A 186 -4.12 -0.58 -15.53
CA GLY A 186 -3.96 0.87 -15.53
C GLY A 186 -4.88 1.59 -14.55
N GLN A 187 -5.59 0.86 -13.68
CA GLN A 187 -6.13 1.40 -12.44
C GLN A 187 -5.91 0.37 -11.35
N CYS A 188 -5.78 0.84 -10.12
CA CYS A 188 -6.00 0.07 -8.91
C CYS A 188 -7.46 -0.46 -8.90
N CYS A 189 -7.81 -1.61 -8.32
CA CYS A 189 -7.12 -2.34 -7.25
C CYS A 189 -7.51 -3.83 -7.21
N HIS A 190 -6.93 -4.56 -6.24
CA HIS A 190 -7.31 -5.89 -5.79
C HIS A 190 -6.92 -7.01 -6.76
N VAL A 191 -5.69 -7.49 -6.62
CA VAL A 191 -5.18 -8.63 -7.38
C VAL A 191 -5.39 -9.98 -6.69
N GLY A 192 -5.51 -10.01 -5.35
CA GLY A 192 -5.50 -11.24 -4.55
C GLY A 192 -4.24 -12.07 -4.83
N GLY A 193 -4.40 -13.38 -5.08
CA GLY A 193 -3.37 -14.16 -5.75
C GLY A 193 -2.64 -15.18 -4.90
N ASP A 194 -3.20 -15.59 -3.78
CA ASP A 194 -2.62 -16.61 -2.90
C ASP A 194 -2.94 -18.03 -3.38
N ILE A 195 -2.04 -18.98 -3.11
CA ILE A 195 -2.09 -20.35 -3.64
C ILE A 195 -1.87 -21.35 -2.51
N ASP A 196 -2.76 -22.32 -2.37
CA ASP A 196 -2.54 -23.48 -1.47
C ASP A 196 -3.23 -24.74 -2.01
N PHE A 197 -2.92 -25.88 -1.40
CA PHE A 197 -3.39 -27.19 -1.80
C PHE A 197 -4.10 -27.92 -0.68
N ASP A 198 -5.21 -28.58 -1.03
CA ASP A 198 -5.77 -29.60 -0.14
C ASP A 198 -4.95 -30.90 -0.15
N LYS A 199 -5.29 -31.80 0.79
CA LYS A 199 -4.69 -33.14 0.90
C LYS A 199 -4.86 -34.01 -0.35
N ASP A 200 -5.85 -33.72 -1.19
CA ASP A 200 -6.12 -34.48 -2.41
C ASP A 200 -5.38 -33.88 -3.61
N GLY A 201 -4.60 -32.82 -3.40
CA GLY A 201 -3.81 -32.09 -4.38
C GLY A 201 -4.66 -31.25 -5.34
N ASN A 202 -5.83 -30.79 -4.92
CA ASN A 202 -6.53 -29.71 -5.61
C ASN A 202 -5.84 -28.39 -5.24
N LEU A 203 -5.59 -27.55 -6.25
CA LEU A 203 -5.04 -26.21 -6.10
C LEU A 203 -6.19 -25.24 -5.87
N TYR A 204 -6.03 -24.40 -4.85
CA TYR A 204 -6.88 -23.26 -4.56
C TYR A 204 -6.13 -21.97 -4.93
N LEU A 205 -6.84 -21.00 -5.51
CA LEU A 205 -6.30 -19.69 -5.89
C LEU A 205 -7.29 -18.60 -5.50
N THR A 206 -6.85 -17.59 -4.76
CA THR A 206 -7.64 -16.37 -4.58
C THR A 206 -7.44 -15.40 -5.73
N THR A 207 -8.50 -14.70 -6.12
CA THR A 207 -8.44 -13.65 -7.14
C THR A 207 -9.19 -12.43 -6.64
N GLY A 208 -8.53 -11.28 -6.67
CA GLY A 208 -9.17 -10.00 -6.35
C GLY A 208 -10.19 -9.59 -7.41
N ASP A 209 -11.04 -8.62 -7.07
CA ASP A 209 -12.17 -8.21 -7.90
C ASP A 209 -11.80 -7.28 -9.05
N ASP A 210 -10.54 -6.83 -9.11
CA ASP A 210 -10.01 -5.91 -10.13
C ASP A 210 -10.89 -4.64 -10.20
N THR A 211 -11.28 -4.07 -9.06
CA THR A 211 -12.22 -2.95 -9.04
C THR A 211 -11.66 -1.80 -8.23
N ASN A 212 -11.67 -0.62 -8.85
CA ASN A 212 -11.30 0.64 -8.24
C ASN A 212 -12.39 1.09 -7.25
N PRO A 213 -12.06 1.29 -5.97
CA PRO A 213 -13.04 1.63 -4.95
C PRO A 213 -13.26 3.15 -4.77
N PHE A 214 -12.46 4.02 -5.40
CA PHE A 214 -12.31 5.38 -4.89
C PHE A 214 -13.41 6.35 -5.34
N GLU A 215 -14.01 6.16 -6.52
CA GLU A 215 -15.12 7.00 -7.01
C GLU A 215 -16.52 6.51 -6.60
N SER A 216 -16.60 5.70 -5.54
CA SER A 216 -17.88 5.26 -4.94
C SER A 216 -18.19 5.93 -3.60
N SER A 217 -17.41 6.93 -3.19
CA SER A 217 -17.47 7.51 -1.83
C SER A 217 -17.19 6.46 -0.74
N GLY A 218 -16.33 5.49 -1.04
CA GLY A 218 -15.94 4.39 -0.15
C GLY A 218 -16.95 3.22 -0.08
N TYR A 219 -18.11 3.29 -0.73
CA TYR A 219 -19.09 2.20 -0.77
C TYR A 219 -18.82 1.20 -1.90
N ALA A 220 -19.70 0.23 -2.12
CA ALA A 220 -19.60 -0.70 -3.25
C ALA A 220 -19.52 0.05 -4.61
N PRO A 221 -18.50 -0.22 -5.47
CA PRO A 221 -18.42 0.34 -6.81
C PRO A 221 -19.39 -0.38 -7.75
N LEU A 222 -20.46 0.31 -8.16
CA LEU A 222 -21.55 -0.22 -9.00
C LEU A 222 -21.85 0.76 -10.15
N ASP A 223 -20.84 1.40 -10.74
CA ASP A 223 -21.04 2.46 -11.74
C ASP A 223 -21.32 1.90 -13.15
N GLU A 224 -22.60 1.91 -13.52
CA GLU A 224 -23.12 1.39 -14.78
C GLU A 224 -23.14 2.40 -15.93
N ARG A 225 -22.52 3.58 -15.78
CA ARG A 225 -22.41 4.53 -16.90
C ARG A 225 -21.60 3.91 -18.03
N THR A 226 -22.11 4.03 -19.26
CA THR A 226 -21.54 3.35 -20.45
C THR A 226 -20.22 3.95 -20.90
N ASP A 227 -19.96 5.21 -20.57
CA ASP A 227 -18.69 5.91 -20.80
C ASP A 227 -17.72 5.76 -19.62
N ARG A 228 -18.08 5.01 -18.57
CA ARG A 228 -17.21 4.76 -17.42
C ARG A 228 -16.31 3.55 -17.65
N ASN A 229 -15.06 3.67 -17.23
CA ASN A 229 -14.12 2.56 -17.18
C ASN A 229 -14.74 1.37 -16.41
N PRO A 230 -14.71 0.14 -16.97
CA PRO A 230 -15.26 -1.05 -16.33
C PRO A 230 -14.74 -1.31 -14.90
N GLN A 231 -13.53 -0.86 -14.54
CA GLN A 231 -12.97 -1.05 -13.20
C GLN A 231 -13.76 -0.36 -12.08
N PHE A 232 -14.80 0.43 -12.37
CA PHE A 232 -15.67 1.04 -11.35
C PHE A 232 -16.98 0.28 -11.13
N ASP A 233 -17.05 -0.96 -11.59
CA ASP A 233 -18.23 -1.83 -11.50
C ASP A 233 -17.83 -3.26 -11.05
N ALA A 234 -17.88 -3.51 -9.74
CA ALA A 234 -17.60 -4.83 -9.15
C ALA A 234 -18.64 -5.90 -9.55
N GLN A 235 -19.77 -5.48 -10.12
CA GLN A 235 -20.80 -6.41 -10.59
C GLN A 235 -20.33 -7.24 -11.78
N ARG A 236 -19.36 -6.73 -12.56
CA ARG A 236 -18.79 -7.45 -13.71
C ARG A 236 -17.85 -8.59 -13.31
N SER A 237 -17.30 -8.53 -12.09
CA SER A 237 -16.28 -9.43 -11.54
C SER A 237 -16.84 -10.24 -10.37
N SER A 238 -16.76 -9.76 -9.12
CA SER A 238 -17.18 -10.49 -7.91
C SER A 238 -18.62 -10.96 -7.99
N GLY A 239 -19.52 -10.08 -8.45
CA GLY A 239 -20.94 -10.36 -8.65
C GLY A 239 -21.25 -11.17 -9.91
N ASN A 240 -20.27 -11.59 -10.71
CA ASN A 240 -20.49 -12.31 -11.96
C ASN A 240 -20.08 -13.79 -11.83
N THR A 241 -21.03 -14.70 -12.06
CA THR A 241 -20.79 -16.15 -12.00
C THR A 241 -19.99 -16.68 -13.18
N ASN A 242 -19.84 -15.89 -14.25
CA ASN A 242 -19.10 -16.23 -15.46
C ASN A 242 -17.74 -15.51 -15.56
N ASP A 243 -17.25 -14.93 -14.46
CA ASP A 243 -15.96 -14.27 -14.35
C ASP A 243 -15.11 -14.94 -13.24
N LEU A 244 -13.80 -14.90 -13.37
CA LEU A 244 -12.87 -15.53 -12.42
C LEU A 244 -12.33 -14.57 -11.35
N ARG A 245 -12.58 -13.27 -11.47
CA ARG A 245 -12.15 -12.24 -10.50
C ARG A 245 -13.10 -12.13 -9.31
N GLY A 246 -12.57 -11.82 -8.14
CA GLY A 246 -13.33 -11.77 -6.87
C GLY A 246 -13.81 -13.14 -6.42
N LYS A 247 -12.94 -14.16 -6.52
CA LYS A 247 -13.27 -15.58 -6.32
C LYS A 247 -12.22 -16.31 -5.47
N LEU A 248 -12.65 -17.44 -4.92
CA LEU A 248 -11.78 -18.55 -4.56
C LEU A 248 -11.98 -19.65 -5.60
N LEU A 249 -10.96 -19.87 -6.42
CA LEU A 249 -10.95 -20.87 -7.48
C LEU A 249 -10.42 -22.20 -6.92
N ARG A 250 -10.92 -23.32 -7.45
CA ARG A 250 -10.41 -24.65 -7.12
C ARG A 250 -10.31 -25.52 -8.37
N ILE A 251 -9.09 -25.94 -8.69
CA ILE A 251 -8.77 -26.76 -9.86
C ILE A 251 -7.93 -27.96 -9.45
N LYS A 252 -7.83 -28.97 -10.32
CA LYS A 252 -6.95 -30.12 -10.13
C LYS A 252 -5.86 -30.11 -11.20
N PRO A 253 -4.63 -29.70 -10.86
CA PRO A 253 -3.54 -29.67 -11.83
C PRO A 253 -3.25 -31.03 -12.46
N THR A 254 -2.79 -31.01 -13.72
CA THR A 254 -2.33 -32.20 -14.45
C THR A 254 -0.83 -32.18 -14.68
N ALA A 255 -0.24 -33.36 -14.88
CA ALA A 255 1.20 -33.50 -15.15
C ALA A 255 1.65 -32.74 -16.42
N ASP A 256 0.77 -32.62 -17.42
CA ASP A 256 1.05 -31.91 -18.68
C ASP A 256 1.04 -30.38 -18.54
N GLY A 257 0.68 -29.86 -17.36
CA GLY A 257 0.67 -28.43 -17.06
C GLY A 257 -0.67 -27.73 -17.28
N GLY A 258 -1.75 -28.49 -17.52
CA GLY A 258 -3.12 -27.98 -17.52
C GLY A 258 -3.84 -28.30 -16.20
N TYR A 259 -5.17 -28.29 -16.23
CA TYR A 259 -6.00 -28.64 -15.08
C TYR A 259 -7.27 -29.38 -15.48
N THR A 260 -7.90 -30.00 -14.49
CA THR A 260 -9.27 -30.55 -14.55
C THR A 260 -10.13 -29.90 -13.47
N ILE A 261 -11.46 -29.98 -13.60
CA ILE A 261 -12.39 -29.45 -12.60
C ILE A 261 -12.70 -30.54 -11.56
N PRO A 262 -12.37 -30.35 -10.27
CA PRO A 262 -12.78 -31.26 -9.22
C PRO A 262 -14.29 -31.14 -8.93
N SER A 263 -14.90 -32.25 -8.52
CA SER A 263 -16.30 -32.26 -8.10
C SER A 263 -16.53 -31.44 -6.83
N GLY A 264 -17.68 -30.78 -6.72
CA GLY A 264 -18.06 -30.02 -5.52
C GLY A 264 -17.65 -28.54 -5.55
N ASN A 265 -17.25 -28.02 -6.72
CA ASN A 265 -17.22 -26.58 -6.97
C ASN A 265 -18.65 -26.02 -7.01
N LEU A 266 -18.79 -24.70 -6.88
CA LEU A 266 -20.09 -24.03 -6.79
C LEU A 266 -20.96 -24.28 -8.03
N PHE A 267 -20.34 -24.38 -9.20
CA PHE A 267 -21.01 -24.68 -10.46
C PHE A 267 -20.46 -25.95 -11.09
N ALA A 268 -21.36 -26.82 -11.57
CA ALA A 268 -20.97 -28.02 -12.28
C ALA A 268 -20.45 -27.69 -13.70
N PRO A 269 -19.46 -28.43 -14.23
CA PRO A 269 -19.01 -28.27 -15.61
C PRO A 269 -20.16 -28.29 -16.62
N GLY A 270 -20.18 -27.32 -17.53
CA GLY A 270 -21.23 -27.18 -18.56
C GLY A 270 -22.48 -26.43 -18.11
N THR A 271 -22.54 -25.94 -16.87
CA THR A 271 -23.62 -25.05 -16.41
C THR A 271 -23.54 -23.72 -17.17
N ALA A 272 -24.60 -23.35 -17.88
CA ALA A 272 -24.63 -22.14 -18.70
C ALA A 272 -24.41 -20.86 -17.86
N ASN A 273 -23.66 -19.90 -18.41
CA ASN A 273 -23.34 -18.60 -17.78
C ASN A 273 -22.62 -18.73 -16.43
N THR A 274 -21.81 -19.78 -16.26
CA THR A 274 -21.01 -19.98 -15.05
C THR A 274 -19.62 -20.50 -15.38
N ARG A 275 -18.65 -20.21 -14.49
CA ARG A 275 -17.31 -20.79 -14.52
C ARG A 275 -17.21 -21.96 -13.53
N PRO A 276 -16.90 -23.19 -14.00
CA PRO A 276 -16.82 -24.35 -13.12
C PRO A 276 -15.58 -24.35 -12.21
N GLU A 277 -14.62 -23.45 -12.42
CA GLU A 277 -13.47 -23.25 -11.53
C GLU A 277 -13.86 -22.65 -10.17
N ILE A 278 -14.99 -21.95 -10.08
CA ILE A 278 -15.41 -21.21 -8.89
C ILE A 278 -15.78 -22.19 -7.77
N TYR A 279 -15.02 -22.19 -6.68
CA TYR A 279 -15.38 -22.87 -5.43
C TYR A 279 -16.19 -21.94 -4.53
N ALA A 280 -15.73 -20.72 -4.32
CA ALA A 280 -16.48 -19.66 -3.68
C ALA A 280 -16.37 -18.34 -4.44
N MET A 281 -17.35 -17.47 -4.27
CA MET A 281 -17.43 -16.18 -4.96
C MET A 281 -17.91 -15.06 -4.05
N GLY A 282 -17.84 -13.83 -4.55
CA GLY A 282 -18.39 -12.67 -3.85
C GLY A 282 -17.41 -12.14 -2.81
N PHE A 283 -16.13 -12.06 -3.18
CA PHE A 283 -15.06 -11.44 -2.40
C PHE A 283 -14.60 -10.15 -3.09
N ARG A 284 -14.05 -9.20 -2.34
CA ARG A 284 -13.49 -7.95 -2.89
C ARG A 284 -11.99 -8.08 -3.12
N ASN A 285 -11.22 -8.28 -2.05
CA ASN A 285 -9.79 -8.51 -2.10
C ASN A 285 -9.39 -9.67 -1.15
N PRO A 286 -9.66 -10.92 -1.54
CA PRO A 286 -9.29 -12.11 -0.78
C PRO A 286 -7.76 -12.31 -0.82
N PHE A 287 -7.03 -11.63 0.05
CA PHE A 287 -5.60 -11.39 -0.17
C PHE A 287 -4.70 -12.58 0.23
N ARG A 288 -4.88 -13.18 1.42
CA ARG A 288 -4.28 -14.49 1.77
C ARG A 288 -5.33 -15.48 2.26
N MET A 289 -4.98 -16.76 2.14
CA MET A 289 -5.77 -17.88 2.61
C MET A 289 -4.88 -19.06 3.00
N SER A 290 -5.46 -20.03 3.69
CA SER A 290 -4.89 -21.36 3.82
C SER A 290 -5.95 -22.44 3.72
N VAL A 291 -5.53 -23.63 3.30
CA VAL A 291 -6.35 -24.84 3.30
C VAL A 291 -5.92 -25.73 4.46
N ASP A 292 -6.81 -25.91 5.43
CA ASP A 292 -6.61 -26.85 6.53
C ASP A 292 -6.69 -28.29 6.01
N LYS A 293 -5.54 -28.86 5.62
CA LYS A 293 -5.39 -30.14 4.90
C LYS A 293 -6.23 -31.30 5.46
N PRO A 294 -6.31 -31.54 6.80
CA PRO A 294 -7.15 -32.60 7.35
C PRO A 294 -8.66 -32.42 7.08
N THR A 295 -9.16 -31.19 7.04
CA THR A 295 -10.60 -30.92 6.90
C THR A 295 -11.01 -30.43 5.51
N GLY A 296 -10.08 -29.87 4.73
CA GLY A 296 -10.35 -29.18 3.46
C GLY A 296 -11.05 -27.83 3.64
N THR A 297 -11.11 -27.30 4.87
CA THR A 297 -11.67 -25.97 5.14
C THR A 297 -10.67 -24.90 4.71
N VAL A 298 -11.15 -23.87 4.02
CA VAL A 298 -10.32 -22.71 3.68
C VAL A 298 -10.56 -21.59 4.69
N TYR A 299 -9.48 -20.99 5.19
CA TYR A 299 -9.50 -19.79 6.01
C TYR A 299 -8.97 -18.64 5.17
N LEU A 300 -9.69 -17.53 5.07
CA LEU A 300 -9.43 -16.47 4.09
C LEU A 300 -9.61 -15.10 4.75
N GLY A 301 -8.71 -14.16 4.49
CA GLY A 301 -8.91 -12.74 4.81
C GLY A 301 -9.44 -11.96 3.60
N ASP A 302 -10.53 -11.22 3.75
CA ASP A 302 -11.11 -10.37 2.70
C ASP A 302 -11.25 -8.92 3.18
N TYR A 303 -10.72 -7.98 2.39
CA TYR A 303 -10.87 -6.56 2.64
C TYR A 303 -12.24 -6.11 2.15
N GLY A 304 -13.05 -5.44 2.95
CA GLY A 304 -14.31 -4.83 2.52
C GLY A 304 -14.15 -3.36 2.11
N PRO A 305 -15.25 -2.58 2.15
CA PRO A 305 -15.31 -1.21 1.65
C PRO A 305 -14.52 -0.21 2.50
N ASP A 306 -14.35 1.02 2.01
CA ASP A 306 -13.54 2.09 2.63
C ASP A 306 -14.40 3.23 3.22
N ALA A 307 -15.73 3.05 3.29
CA ALA A 307 -16.66 4.11 3.71
C ALA A 307 -16.48 4.49 5.19
N GLY A 308 -16.16 5.76 5.48
CA GLY A 308 -15.97 6.22 6.86
C GLY A 308 -17.23 6.21 7.76
N SER A 309 -18.43 6.03 7.21
CA SER A 309 -19.68 5.93 7.97
C SER A 309 -20.75 5.15 7.21
N THR A 310 -21.73 4.59 7.93
CA THR A 310 -22.91 3.95 7.31
C THR A 310 -23.89 4.99 6.79
N ASP A 311 -24.36 4.80 5.56
CA ASP A 311 -25.47 5.55 4.96
C ASP A 311 -26.57 4.60 4.49
N SER A 312 -27.78 4.77 5.05
CA SER A 312 -28.97 4.01 4.69
C SER A 312 -29.30 3.99 3.18
N ASN A 313 -28.89 5.01 2.43
CA ASN A 313 -29.09 5.15 1.00
C ASN A 313 -27.94 4.58 0.16
N ARG A 314 -26.84 4.14 0.77
CA ARG A 314 -25.66 3.60 0.08
C ARG A 314 -25.29 2.20 0.58
N GLY A 315 -24.94 2.06 1.85
CA GLY A 315 -24.42 0.83 2.43
C GLY A 315 -23.78 1.06 3.81
N PRO A 316 -23.17 0.00 4.37
CA PRO A 316 -22.44 0.09 5.65
C PRO A 316 -21.14 0.89 5.55
N SER A 317 -20.62 1.31 6.70
CA SER A 317 -19.23 1.74 6.91
C SER A 317 -18.23 0.62 6.59
N GLY A 318 -16.95 1.01 6.48
CA GLY A 318 -15.80 0.14 6.31
C GLY A 318 -15.83 -1.01 7.29
N GLN A 319 -15.73 -2.23 6.78
CA GLN A 319 -15.63 -3.44 7.60
C GLN A 319 -14.95 -4.53 6.78
N VAL A 320 -14.28 -5.45 7.47
CA VAL A 320 -13.45 -6.49 6.87
C VAL A 320 -13.72 -7.85 7.52
N GLU A 321 -13.29 -8.91 6.87
CA GLU A 321 -13.75 -10.27 7.18
C GLU A 321 -12.60 -11.28 7.23
N PHE A 322 -12.66 -12.17 8.22
CA PHE A 322 -12.08 -13.50 8.10
C PHE A 322 -13.21 -14.49 7.80
N ASP A 323 -13.03 -15.29 6.77
CA ASP A 323 -13.98 -16.31 6.32
C ASP A 323 -13.48 -17.72 6.58
N ARG A 324 -14.42 -18.59 6.95
CA ARG A 324 -14.22 -20.03 7.15
C ARG A 324 -15.07 -20.83 6.16
N ILE A 325 -14.46 -21.18 5.04
CA ILE A 325 -15.14 -21.75 3.87
C ILE A 325 -15.07 -23.28 3.94
N THR A 326 -16.09 -23.88 4.54
CA THR A 326 -16.24 -25.34 4.67
C THR A 326 -16.87 -26.03 3.44
N GLY A 327 -17.31 -25.24 2.46
CA GLY A 327 -18.01 -25.72 1.28
C GLY A 327 -18.31 -24.58 0.30
N PRO A 328 -18.67 -24.88 -0.95
CA PRO A 328 -18.87 -23.87 -1.98
C PRO A 328 -19.98 -22.87 -1.62
N GLY A 329 -19.86 -21.61 -2.03
CA GLY A 329 -20.85 -20.57 -1.70
C GLY A 329 -20.56 -19.19 -2.27
N ASN A 330 -21.51 -18.28 -2.07
CA ASN A 330 -21.38 -16.85 -2.34
C ASN A 330 -21.24 -16.11 -1.00
N PHE A 331 -20.24 -15.23 -0.87
CA PHE A 331 -19.90 -14.46 0.33
C PHE A 331 -20.33 -12.99 0.25
N GLY A 332 -20.99 -12.61 -0.85
CA GLY A 332 -21.90 -11.47 -0.86
C GLY A 332 -21.43 -10.23 -1.62
N TRP A 333 -20.13 -9.95 -1.66
CA TRP A 333 -19.61 -8.77 -2.36
C TRP A 333 -19.98 -8.80 -3.86
N PRO A 334 -20.43 -7.68 -4.47
CA PRO A 334 -20.48 -6.31 -3.94
C PRO A 334 -21.82 -5.88 -3.34
N TYR A 335 -22.75 -6.82 -3.09
CA TYR A 335 -24.12 -6.51 -2.70
C TYR A 335 -24.39 -6.66 -1.20
N CYS A 336 -23.63 -7.54 -0.56
CA CYS A 336 -23.77 -7.94 0.83
C CYS A 336 -22.38 -8.06 1.46
N THR A 337 -22.30 -7.85 2.77
CA THR A 337 -21.06 -8.00 3.57
C THR A 337 -21.42 -8.37 5.01
N GLY A 338 -20.43 -8.83 5.76
CA GLY A 338 -20.49 -9.12 7.18
C GLY A 338 -21.48 -10.22 7.46
N THR A 339 -22.40 -9.96 8.38
CA THR A 339 -23.39 -10.96 8.79
C THR A 339 -24.67 -10.95 7.92
N ASN A 340 -24.65 -10.26 6.78
CA ASN A 340 -25.77 -10.11 5.84
C ASN A 340 -27.04 -9.54 6.48
N THR A 341 -26.89 -8.68 7.50
CA THR A 341 -28.03 -7.95 8.07
C THR A 341 -28.47 -6.83 7.14
N THR A 342 -29.69 -6.32 7.31
CA THR A 342 -30.20 -5.19 6.52
C THR A 342 -29.30 -3.94 6.63
N THR A 343 -28.65 -3.71 7.77
CA THR A 343 -27.72 -2.58 7.95
C THR A 343 -26.44 -2.77 7.14
N GLU A 344 -25.94 -3.99 7.06
CA GLU A 344 -24.73 -4.38 6.32
C GLU A 344 -24.97 -4.62 4.82
N THR A 345 -26.22 -4.44 4.34
CA THR A 345 -26.60 -4.66 2.94
C THR A 345 -26.52 -3.37 2.13
N TYR A 346 -25.91 -3.41 0.94
CA TYR A 346 -25.86 -2.26 0.04
C TYR A 346 -27.21 -1.96 -0.59
N THR A 347 -27.36 -0.71 -1.01
CA THR A 347 -28.55 -0.21 -1.71
C THR A 347 -28.19 -0.02 -3.19
N GLU A 348 -29.09 -0.41 -4.08
CA GLU A 348 -28.96 -0.10 -5.51
C GLU A 348 -28.78 1.42 -5.67
N TYR A 349 -27.79 1.85 -6.45
CA TYR A 349 -27.43 3.26 -6.54
C TYR A 349 -27.20 3.66 -7.98
N THR A 350 -27.92 4.70 -8.44
CA THR A 350 -27.66 5.30 -9.76
C THR A 350 -26.49 6.28 -9.66
N PHE A 351 -25.37 5.98 -10.30
CA PHE A 351 -24.20 6.88 -10.30
C PHE A 351 -24.38 8.10 -11.22
N PRO A 352 -23.74 9.25 -10.92
CA PRO A 352 -22.83 9.49 -9.78
C PRO A 352 -23.53 10.04 -8.52
N SER A 353 -24.81 10.37 -8.59
CA SER A 353 -25.48 11.22 -7.59
C SER A 353 -26.84 10.71 -7.09
N GLY A 354 -27.17 9.45 -7.41
CA GLY A 354 -28.45 8.83 -7.13
C GLY A 354 -29.43 8.98 -8.29
N PRO A 355 -30.70 8.58 -8.08
CA PRO A 355 -31.29 8.18 -6.80
C PRO A 355 -30.83 6.79 -6.31
N SER A 356 -31.07 6.51 -5.03
CA SER A 356 -30.92 5.17 -4.45
C SER A 356 -32.22 4.38 -4.59
N GLY A 357 -32.10 3.09 -4.90
CA GLY A 357 -33.19 2.13 -5.07
C GLY A 357 -33.44 1.28 -3.82
N ALA A 358 -33.77 0.01 -4.04
CA ALA A 358 -33.98 -0.96 -2.94
C ALA A 358 -32.64 -1.55 -2.46
N LYS A 359 -32.64 -2.06 -1.22
CA LYS A 359 -31.55 -2.92 -0.73
C LYS A 359 -31.55 -4.26 -1.47
N TYR A 360 -30.36 -4.81 -1.68
CA TYR A 360 -30.21 -6.13 -2.32
C TYR A 360 -30.75 -7.27 -1.43
N ASP A 361 -31.20 -8.35 -2.06
CA ASP A 361 -31.77 -9.52 -1.39
C ASP A 361 -30.68 -10.57 -1.09
N CYS A 362 -29.92 -10.37 0.00
CA CYS A 362 -28.82 -11.27 0.37
C CYS A 362 -29.28 -12.72 0.61
N ALA A 363 -30.43 -12.89 1.28
CA ALA A 363 -30.94 -14.22 1.65
C ALA A 363 -31.58 -14.97 0.46
N GLY A 364 -32.24 -14.27 -0.46
CA GLY A 364 -32.84 -14.85 -1.67
C GLY A 364 -31.91 -14.85 -2.89
N GLY A 365 -30.67 -14.38 -2.74
CA GLY A 365 -29.70 -14.21 -3.82
C GLY A 365 -29.85 -12.84 -4.48
N PRO A 366 -28.82 -11.97 -4.40
CA PRO A 366 -28.89 -10.64 -4.99
C PRO A 366 -29.00 -10.73 -6.51
N ALA A 367 -29.71 -9.78 -7.10
CA ALA A 367 -29.82 -9.64 -8.55
C ALA A 367 -28.62 -8.85 -9.08
N ASN A 368 -28.00 -9.36 -10.14
CA ASN A 368 -26.97 -8.62 -10.89
C ASN A 368 -27.58 -8.17 -12.22
N ASN A 369 -28.01 -6.92 -12.24
CA ASN A 369 -28.65 -6.24 -13.37
C ASN A 369 -27.69 -5.39 -14.20
N SER A 370 -26.39 -5.37 -13.88
CA SER A 370 -25.39 -4.67 -14.68
C SER A 370 -25.41 -5.18 -16.12
N PHE A 371 -25.36 -4.25 -17.08
CA PHE A 371 -25.22 -4.59 -18.49
C PHE A 371 -23.88 -5.29 -18.80
N ARG A 372 -22.91 -5.23 -17.88
CA ARG A 372 -21.63 -5.93 -17.95
C ARG A 372 -21.68 -7.35 -17.36
N ASN A 373 -22.81 -7.78 -16.78
CA ASN A 373 -22.99 -9.14 -16.28
C ASN A 373 -23.11 -10.14 -17.44
N THR A 374 -22.20 -11.10 -17.49
CA THR A 374 -22.23 -12.24 -18.43
C THR A 374 -22.63 -13.56 -17.77
N GLY A 375 -22.95 -13.51 -16.47
CA GLY A 375 -23.31 -14.63 -15.62
C GLY A 375 -24.80 -14.79 -15.41
N LEU A 376 -25.17 -15.36 -14.26
CA LEU A 376 -26.55 -15.49 -13.83
C LEU A 376 -27.11 -14.13 -13.43
N ALA A 377 -28.37 -13.87 -13.78
CA ALA A 377 -29.06 -12.64 -13.38
C ALA A 377 -29.40 -12.59 -11.87
N ARG A 378 -29.46 -13.76 -11.22
CA ARG A 378 -29.63 -13.90 -9.76
C ARG A 378 -28.54 -14.81 -9.23
N LEU A 379 -27.81 -14.33 -8.24
CA LEU A 379 -26.69 -15.06 -7.63
C LEU A 379 -27.19 -16.09 -6.61
N PRO A 380 -26.35 -17.07 -6.23
CA PRO A 380 -26.60 -17.86 -5.03
C PRO A 380 -26.76 -16.95 -3.80
N ALA A 381 -27.55 -17.39 -2.82
CA ALA A 381 -27.72 -16.67 -1.56
C ALA A 381 -26.36 -16.41 -0.89
N ALA A 382 -26.20 -15.20 -0.35
CA ALA A 382 -24.99 -14.81 0.36
C ALA A 382 -24.91 -15.54 1.71
N LYS A 383 -23.72 -16.02 2.04
CA LYS A 383 -23.38 -16.58 3.34
C LYS A 383 -22.80 -15.48 4.23
N PRO A 384 -23.08 -15.49 5.54
CA PRO A 384 -22.46 -14.54 6.46
C PRO A 384 -20.99 -14.88 6.66
N SER A 385 -20.20 -13.86 6.96
CA SER A 385 -18.80 -13.99 7.34
C SER A 385 -18.62 -14.76 8.64
N TRP A 386 -17.43 -15.33 8.85
CA TRP A 386 -17.12 -16.06 10.08
C TRP A 386 -16.77 -15.11 11.22
N ILE A 387 -15.83 -14.19 10.97
CA ILE A 387 -15.49 -13.09 11.88
C ILE A 387 -15.46 -11.81 11.04
N ARG A 388 -16.42 -10.92 11.25
CA ARG A 388 -16.30 -9.53 10.79
C ARG A 388 -15.67 -8.65 11.87
N TYR A 389 -14.94 -7.63 11.47
CA TYR A 389 -14.46 -6.59 12.36
C TYR A 389 -14.36 -5.25 11.64
N GLY A 390 -14.28 -4.17 12.41
CA GLY A 390 -14.44 -2.82 11.88
C GLY A 390 -15.89 -2.35 11.84
N GLY A 391 -16.11 -1.19 11.24
CA GLY A 391 -17.43 -0.62 11.01
C GLY A 391 -18.26 -0.32 12.27
N ASP A 392 -19.56 -0.11 12.07
CA ASP A 392 -20.48 0.35 13.12
C ASP A 392 -20.59 -0.60 14.31
N ALA A 393 -20.37 -1.90 14.07
CA ALA A 393 -20.45 -2.92 15.11
C ALA A 393 -19.09 -3.23 15.76
N GLY A 394 -18.03 -2.54 15.34
CA GLY A 394 -16.70 -2.61 15.92
C GLY A 394 -15.97 -3.93 15.68
N SER A 395 -14.81 -4.05 16.32
CA SER A 395 -13.97 -5.25 16.30
C SER A 395 -14.22 -6.13 17.52
N PRO A 396 -13.93 -7.45 17.45
CA PRO A 396 -13.66 -8.24 18.65
C PRO A 396 -12.70 -7.47 19.57
N PRO A 397 -12.97 -7.35 20.88
CA PRO A 397 -12.15 -6.54 21.79
C PRO A 397 -10.66 -6.87 21.73
N GLU A 398 -10.34 -8.16 21.51
CA GLU A 398 -8.99 -8.69 21.43
C GLU A 398 -8.22 -8.17 20.20
N PHE A 399 -8.92 -7.81 19.12
CA PHE A 399 -8.29 -7.23 17.92
C PHE A 399 -7.90 -5.76 18.10
N GLY A 400 -8.36 -5.11 19.18
CA GLY A 400 -8.16 -3.68 19.41
C GLY A 400 -8.85 -2.81 18.35
N THR A 401 -8.30 -1.61 18.14
CA THR A 401 -8.76 -0.61 17.17
C THR A 401 -7.66 -0.29 16.16
N GLY A 402 -8.02 0.22 14.98
CA GLY A 402 -7.06 0.66 13.96
C GLY A 402 -7.41 0.09 12.59
N SER A 403 -6.38 -0.08 11.76
CA SER A 403 -6.46 -0.57 10.37
C SER A 403 -7.38 -1.77 10.15
N GLU A 404 -7.94 -1.91 8.96
CA GLU A 404 -8.84 -3.00 8.57
C GLU A 404 -8.17 -3.78 7.43
N SER A 405 -7.26 -4.69 7.78
CA SER A 405 -6.36 -5.35 6.83
C SER A 405 -6.14 -6.83 7.17
N PRO A 406 -7.16 -7.68 7.04
CA PRO A 406 -7.04 -9.11 7.30
C PRO A 406 -6.23 -9.75 6.19
N MET A 407 -5.20 -10.49 6.58
CA MET A 407 -4.38 -11.18 5.60
C MET A 407 -4.93 -12.58 5.38
N GLY A 408 -5.18 -13.32 6.46
CA GLY A 408 -5.43 -14.76 6.43
C GLY A 408 -4.45 -15.40 7.41
N GLY A 409 -4.28 -16.72 7.34
CA GLY A 409 -3.28 -17.42 8.13
C GLY A 409 -3.55 -18.91 8.20
N ASP A 410 -2.78 -19.64 8.99
CA ASP A 410 -2.83 -21.10 9.00
C ASP A 410 -3.55 -21.70 10.20
N VAL A 411 -3.99 -22.95 10.04
CA VAL A 411 -4.39 -23.81 11.16
C VAL A 411 -3.23 -24.68 11.59
N TYR A 412 -2.79 -24.52 12.85
CA TYR A 412 -1.75 -25.39 13.39
C TYR A 412 -2.28 -26.82 13.60
N ARG A 413 -1.53 -27.81 13.11
CA ARG A 413 -1.84 -29.23 13.27
C ARG A 413 -0.70 -29.96 13.98
N TYR A 414 -0.95 -30.38 15.21
CA TYR A 414 0.07 -31.07 16.01
C TYR A 414 0.28 -32.50 15.52
N ASP A 415 1.52 -32.83 15.15
CA ASP A 415 1.94 -34.20 14.90
C ASP A 415 2.77 -34.75 16.08
N PRO A 416 2.27 -35.73 16.85
CA PRO A 416 3.04 -36.35 17.92
C PRO A 416 4.31 -37.07 17.41
N ASN A 417 4.33 -37.52 16.14
CA ASN A 417 5.43 -38.27 15.55
C ASN A 417 6.50 -37.38 14.89
N LEU A 418 6.23 -36.08 14.75
CA LEU A 418 7.21 -35.14 14.21
C LEU A 418 8.39 -35.00 15.18
N ASP A 419 9.58 -35.42 14.73
CA ASP A 419 10.83 -35.27 15.47
C ASP A 419 11.37 -33.84 15.29
N SER A 420 10.78 -32.91 16.05
CA SER A 420 11.17 -31.51 16.09
C SER A 420 11.06 -30.99 17.52
N SER A 421 12.14 -30.38 18.00
CA SER A 421 12.18 -29.73 19.32
C SER A 421 11.55 -28.34 19.32
N VAL A 422 11.21 -27.81 18.14
CA VAL A 422 10.70 -26.43 17.96
C VAL A 422 9.22 -26.38 17.58
N LYS A 423 8.59 -27.55 17.38
CA LYS A 423 7.16 -27.64 17.04
C LYS A 423 6.30 -27.09 18.17
N PHE A 424 5.21 -26.42 17.80
CA PHE A 424 4.28 -25.86 18.78
C PHE A 424 3.62 -26.97 19.64
N PRO A 425 3.15 -26.63 20.86
CA PRO A 425 2.59 -27.63 21.76
C PRO A 425 1.21 -28.14 21.29
N GLN A 426 0.86 -29.36 21.70
CA GLN A 426 -0.43 -29.98 21.40
C GLN A 426 -1.64 -29.12 21.81
N SER A 427 -1.49 -28.25 22.82
CA SER A 427 -2.56 -27.36 23.26
C SER A 427 -3.03 -26.38 22.18
N LEU A 428 -2.20 -26.10 21.16
CA LEU A 428 -2.54 -25.23 20.04
C LEU A 428 -3.06 -25.99 18.81
N ASP A 429 -3.18 -27.32 18.88
CA ASP A 429 -3.72 -28.11 17.77
C ASP A 429 -5.13 -27.63 17.38
N GLY A 430 -5.34 -27.38 16.08
CA GLY A 430 -6.58 -26.88 15.52
C GLY A 430 -6.87 -25.39 15.72
N HIS A 431 -5.95 -24.63 16.30
CA HIS A 431 -6.09 -23.16 16.37
C HIS A 431 -5.77 -22.53 15.02
N TYR A 432 -6.57 -21.53 14.64
CA TYR A 432 -6.34 -20.68 13.47
C TYR A 432 -5.48 -19.48 13.88
N PHE A 433 -4.33 -19.29 13.23
CA PHE A 433 -3.40 -18.20 13.47
C PHE A 433 -3.74 -17.05 12.53
N ALA A 434 -4.72 -16.24 12.91
CA ALA A 434 -5.11 -15.06 12.14
C ALA A 434 -3.98 -14.02 12.14
N THR A 435 -3.68 -13.44 10.98
CA THR A 435 -2.69 -12.37 10.83
C THR A 435 -3.34 -11.08 10.30
N GLU A 436 -2.81 -9.95 10.76
CA GLU A 436 -3.35 -8.62 10.43
C GLU A 436 -2.21 -7.66 10.10
N TYR A 437 -2.25 -7.09 8.89
CA TYR A 437 -1.15 -6.32 8.31
C TYR A 437 -0.96 -4.95 8.98
N GLY A 438 -2.03 -4.15 9.11
CA GLY A 438 -1.92 -2.77 9.56
C GLY A 438 -1.86 -2.61 11.08
N ARG A 439 -2.53 -3.49 11.83
CA ARG A 439 -2.51 -3.61 13.29
C ARG A 439 -1.36 -4.48 13.81
N LYS A 440 -0.63 -5.15 12.91
CA LYS A 440 0.66 -5.79 13.19
C LYS A 440 0.57 -6.83 14.31
N TRP A 441 -0.34 -7.78 14.16
CA TRP A 441 -0.50 -8.85 15.14
C TRP A 441 -0.74 -10.21 14.51
N ILE A 442 -0.49 -11.23 15.33
CA ILE A 442 -0.93 -12.61 15.12
C ILE A 442 -1.84 -12.97 16.30
N LYS A 443 -3.00 -13.58 16.03
CA LYS A 443 -3.89 -14.11 17.08
C LYS A 443 -4.12 -15.60 16.86
N ALA A 444 -4.01 -16.38 17.92
CA ALA A 444 -4.45 -17.77 17.92
C ALA A 444 -5.93 -17.83 18.28
N ILE A 445 -6.75 -18.29 17.35
CA ILE A 445 -8.20 -18.39 17.48
C ILE A 445 -8.59 -19.86 17.62
N THR A 446 -9.20 -20.22 18.74
CA THR A 446 -9.83 -21.54 18.91
C THR A 446 -11.00 -21.64 17.94
N VAL A 447 -11.12 -22.78 17.24
CA VAL A 447 -12.33 -23.11 16.47
C VAL A 447 -13.17 -24.07 17.29
N ASN A 448 -14.36 -23.63 17.72
CA ASN A 448 -15.25 -24.46 18.52
C ASN A 448 -15.73 -25.69 17.73
N GLY A 449 -16.22 -26.72 18.42
CA GLY A 449 -16.69 -27.95 17.77
C GLY A 449 -17.85 -27.77 16.79
N ASP A 450 -18.59 -26.66 16.88
CA ASP A 450 -19.64 -26.27 15.93
C ASP A 450 -19.12 -25.38 14.78
N GLY A 451 -17.83 -25.07 14.78
CA GLY A 451 -17.17 -24.21 13.80
C GLY A 451 -17.22 -22.72 14.10
N SER A 452 -17.84 -22.28 15.21
CA SER A 452 -17.83 -20.86 15.62
C SER A 452 -16.47 -20.42 16.17
N PRO A 453 -16.15 -19.11 16.15
CA PRO A 453 -14.95 -18.59 16.81
C PRO A 453 -15.02 -18.82 18.32
N GLY A 454 -13.95 -19.35 18.90
CA GLY A 454 -13.74 -19.57 20.33
C GLY A 454 -12.94 -18.44 20.97
N SER A 455 -12.02 -18.76 21.89
CA SER A 455 -11.09 -17.78 22.44
C SER A 455 -10.18 -17.21 21.35
N ILE A 456 -9.90 -15.91 21.47
CA ILE A 456 -8.94 -15.17 20.65
C ILE A 456 -7.79 -14.79 21.59
N GLU A 457 -6.60 -15.33 21.35
CA GLU A 457 -5.44 -15.13 22.21
C GLU A 457 -4.33 -14.41 21.44
N ASP A 458 -3.65 -13.50 22.13
CA ASP A 458 -2.44 -12.87 21.59
C ASP A 458 -1.39 -13.94 21.32
N PHE A 459 -0.86 -13.94 20.09
CA PHE A 459 0.33 -14.71 19.77
C PHE A 459 1.56 -13.77 19.75
N PRO A 460 2.71 -14.18 20.32
CA PRO A 460 3.90 -13.35 20.36
C PRO A 460 4.38 -12.96 18.96
N TRP A 461 4.41 -11.65 18.68
CA TRP A 461 4.91 -11.06 17.45
C TRP A 461 5.62 -9.73 17.75
N THR A 462 6.82 -9.55 17.21
CA THR A 462 7.61 -8.32 17.38
C THR A 462 8.06 -7.69 16.06
N GLY A 463 7.65 -8.26 14.92
CA GLY A 463 7.90 -7.66 13.62
C GLY A 463 6.90 -6.55 13.28
N THR A 464 6.76 -6.24 12.00
CA THR A 464 5.93 -5.16 11.50
C THR A 464 4.67 -5.66 10.80
N GLN A 465 4.53 -5.44 9.50
CA GLN A 465 3.32 -5.67 8.71
C GLN A 465 3.37 -7.08 8.10
N ILE A 466 2.66 -8.04 8.68
CA ILE A 466 2.65 -9.44 8.22
C ILE A 466 2.00 -9.49 6.82
N ILE A 467 2.74 -9.99 5.82
CA ILE A 467 2.21 -10.15 4.44
C ILE A 467 1.84 -11.60 4.11
N ASP A 468 2.48 -12.58 4.76
CA ASP A 468 2.19 -14.00 4.55
C ASP A 468 2.73 -14.85 5.71
N SER A 469 2.19 -16.05 5.90
CA SER A 469 2.65 -17.00 6.91
C SER A 469 2.36 -18.46 6.52
N ASP A 470 3.26 -19.37 6.87
CA ASP A 470 3.10 -20.82 6.60
C ASP A 470 3.70 -21.65 7.76
N PHE A 471 3.05 -22.73 8.19
CA PHE A 471 3.65 -23.71 9.08
C PHE A 471 4.58 -24.66 8.32
N GLY A 472 5.87 -24.61 8.68
CA GLY A 472 6.89 -25.47 8.08
C GLY A 472 6.81 -26.94 8.49
N PRO A 473 7.56 -27.82 7.81
CA PRO A 473 7.59 -29.26 8.10
C PRO A 473 8.18 -29.60 9.47
N ASP A 474 8.81 -28.65 10.16
CA ASP A 474 9.33 -28.76 11.52
C ASP A 474 8.32 -28.29 12.59
N GLY A 475 7.12 -27.87 12.19
CA GLY A 475 6.04 -27.44 13.08
C GLY A 475 6.26 -26.04 13.69
N ALA A 476 7.19 -25.26 13.12
CA ALA A 476 7.40 -23.85 13.41
C ALA A 476 6.57 -22.97 12.45
N LEU A 477 6.19 -21.78 12.89
CA LEU A 477 5.47 -20.81 12.06
C LEU A 477 6.47 -19.90 11.34
N TYR A 478 6.42 -19.86 10.01
CA TYR A 478 7.21 -18.95 9.20
C TYR A 478 6.36 -17.73 8.87
N VAL A 479 6.94 -16.53 8.98
CA VAL A 479 6.21 -15.26 8.78
C VAL A 479 7.04 -14.37 7.87
N LEU A 480 6.43 -13.94 6.76
CA LEU A 480 6.97 -12.93 5.87
C LEU A 480 6.43 -11.57 6.30
N ASP A 481 7.35 -10.65 6.61
CA ASP A 481 7.09 -9.32 7.08
C ASP A 481 7.38 -8.32 5.96
N TYR A 482 6.35 -7.55 5.57
CA TYR A 482 6.44 -6.54 4.53
C TYR A 482 7.38 -5.38 4.88
N GLY A 483 7.64 -5.16 6.16
CA GLY A 483 8.35 -3.98 6.61
C GLY A 483 7.45 -2.73 6.62
N THR A 484 8.07 -1.59 6.90
CA THR A 484 7.43 -0.27 6.95
C THR A 484 8.08 0.71 5.97
N GLY A 485 8.50 0.24 4.80
CA GLY A 485 9.20 1.06 3.79
C GLY A 485 10.62 1.52 4.19
N GLY A 486 11.02 1.35 5.45
CA GLY A 486 12.33 1.74 5.99
C GLY A 486 13.46 0.74 5.75
N GLY A 487 13.26 -0.25 4.87
CA GLY A 487 14.21 -1.32 4.62
C GLY A 487 14.25 -2.39 5.72
N ASN A 488 13.18 -2.53 6.49
CA ASN A 488 13.02 -3.43 7.64
C ASN A 488 12.12 -4.65 7.37
N GLN A 489 11.78 -4.93 6.11
CA GLN A 489 11.15 -6.18 5.72
C GLN A 489 12.01 -7.38 6.13
N ALA A 490 11.39 -8.51 6.45
CA ALA A 490 12.10 -9.66 6.97
C ALA A 490 11.35 -10.97 6.76
N LEU A 491 12.09 -12.07 6.83
CA LEU A 491 11.54 -13.41 6.95
C LEU A 491 11.90 -13.96 8.32
N TYR A 492 10.90 -14.40 9.08
CA TYR A 492 11.08 -14.98 10.41
C TYR A 492 10.63 -16.43 10.47
N ARG A 493 11.23 -17.19 11.37
CA ARG A 493 10.75 -18.49 11.85
C ARG A 493 10.50 -18.40 13.35
N ILE A 494 9.25 -18.63 13.77
CA ILE A 494 8.83 -18.62 15.17
C ILE A 494 8.82 -20.06 15.69
N GLU A 495 9.61 -20.30 16.72
CA GLU A 495 9.87 -21.61 17.30
C GLU A 495 9.31 -21.69 18.72
N TYR A 496 8.74 -22.83 19.10
CA TYR A 496 8.38 -23.09 20.50
C TYR A 496 9.58 -23.67 21.26
N VAL A 497 9.99 -23.00 22.33
CA VAL A 497 11.11 -23.39 23.21
C VAL A 497 10.66 -23.75 24.63
N GLY A 498 9.39 -23.54 24.97
CA GLY A 498 8.81 -23.91 26.27
C GLY A 498 9.53 -23.28 27.47
N GLY A 499 9.96 -22.02 27.33
CA GLY A 499 10.68 -21.27 28.35
C GLY A 499 12.15 -21.67 28.51
N SER A 500 12.67 -22.50 27.59
CA SER A 500 14.09 -22.83 27.53
C SER A 500 14.93 -21.62 27.09
N ASN A 501 16.25 -21.74 27.25
CA ASN A 501 17.22 -20.75 26.77
C ASN A 501 16.98 -20.45 25.28
N ARG A 502 17.02 -19.16 24.90
CA ARG A 502 16.70 -18.73 23.54
C ARG A 502 17.98 -18.56 22.72
N ASN A 503 17.86 -18.69 21.41
CA ASN A 503 18.97 -18.44 20.50
C ASN A 503 19.38 -16.96 20.64
N PRO A 504 20.69 -16.66 20.68
CA PRO A 504 21.14 -15.29 20.60
C PRO A 504 20.77 -14.68 19.24
N VAL A 505 20.52 -13.38 19.21
CA VAL A 505 20.25 -12.61 17.99
C VAL A 505 21.59 -12.11 17.43
N ALA A 506 21.92 -12.52 16.20
CA ALA A 506 23.09 -12.01 15.50
C ALA A 506 22.71 -10.77 14.66
N GLU A 507 23.53 -9.74 14.71
CA GLU A 507 23.45 -8.59 13.81
C GLU A 507 24.83 -8.36 13.18
N ALA A 508 24.88 -8.40 11.85
CA ALA A 508 26.09 -8.24 11.06
C ALA A 508 26.00 -6.96 10.24
N ALA A 509 27.09 -6.18 10.21
CA ALA A 509 27.22 -5.03 9.32
C ALA A 509 28.62 -4.97 8.72
N ALA A 510 28.74 -4.28 7.58
CA ALA A 510 30.00 -4.01 6.90
C ALA A 510 30.09 -2.53 6.52
N ASP A 511 31.30 -1.96 6.53
CA ASP A 511 31.53 -0.58 6.09
C ASP A 511 31.40 -0.38 4.58
N ARG A 512 31.51 -1.47 3.81
CA ARG A 512 31.22 -1.54 2.37
C ARG A 512 30.90 -2.98 1.95
N THR A 513 30.01 -3.10 0.97
CA THR A 513 29.56 -4.39 0.41
C THR A 513 29.93 -4.56 -1.06
N SER A 514 30.61 -3.59 -1.67
CA SER A 514 31.11 -3.69 -3.04
C SER A 514 32.41 -2.91 -3.28
N GLY A 515 33.13 -3.23 -4.36
CA GLY A 515 34.34 -2.52 -4.78
C GLY A 515 35.36 -3.40 -5.51
N GLN A 516 36.45 -2.80 -5.99
CA GLN A 516 37.52 -3.50 -6.71
C GLN A 516 38.42 -4.35 -5.80
N ALA A 517 38.94 -5.47 -6.33
CA ALA A 517 39.97 -6.25 -5.67
C ALA A 517 41.33 -5.51 -5.67
N PRO A 518 42.12 -5.54 -4.58
CA PRO A 518 41.76 -6.11 -3.28
C PRO A 518 40.78 -5.19 -2.52
N LEU A 519 39.68 -5.77 -2.03
CA LEU A 519 38.67 -5.04 -1.26
C LEU A 519 38.84 -5.33 0.24
N ALA A 520 39.30 -4.33 0.99
CA ALA A 520 39.31 -4.40 2.45
C ALA A 520 37.92 -4.02 2.99
N VAL A 521 37.38 -4.85 3.88
CA VAL A 521 36.07 -4.67 4.53
C VAL A 521 36.24 -4.72 6.03
N GLN A 522 35.63 -3.79 6.75
CA GLN A 522 35.53 -3.77 8.20
C GLN A 522 34.13 -4.27 8.59
N PHE A 523 34.09 -5.41 9.26
CA PHE A 523 32.86 -6.00 9.75
C PHE A 523 32.56 -5.56 11.19
N SER A 524 31.28 -5.55 11.54
CA SER A 524 30.77 -5.21 12.86
C SER A 524 29.73 -6.23 13.30
N SER A 525 29.75 -6.58 14.59
CA SER A 525 28.72 -7.39 15.25
C SER A 525 27.82 -6.54 16.16
N ALA A 526 27.87 -5.21 16.04
CA ALA A 526 27.09 -4.30 16.87
C ALA A 526 25.58 -4.60 16.76
N GLY A 527 24.90 -4.62 17.91
CA GLY A 527 23.48 -4.95 18.02
C GLY A 527 23.17 -6.44 18.25
N SER A 528 24.16 -7.33 18.05
CA SER A 528 24.05 -8.72 18.48
C SER A 528 23.81 -8.82 19.99
N SER A 529 22.88 -9.68 20.40
CA SER A 529 22.46 -9.79 21.80
C SER A 529 22.00 -11.20 22.18
N ASP A 530 22.12 -11.52 23.46
CA ASP A 530 21.52 -12.72 24.06
C ASP A 530 20.23 -12.32 24.79
N PRO A 531 19.07 -12.96 24.52
CA PRO A 531 17.81 -12.64 25.20
C PRO A 531 17.88 -12.78 26.73
N GLU A 532 18.76 -13.63 27.25
CA GLU A 532 19.01 -13.82 28.68
C GLU A 532 20.12 -12.90 29.25
N GLY A 533 20.73 -12.05 28.40
CA GLY A 533 21.80 -11.12 28.79
C GLY A 533 23.18 -11.76 28.98
N GLY A 534 23.35 -13.00 28.49
CA GLY A 534 24.60 -13.73 28.48
C GLY A 534 25.69 -13.10 27.60
N ALA A 535 26.94 -13.38 27.93
CA ALA A 535 28.08 -12.91 27.13
C ALA A 535 28.24 -13.76 25.86
N LEU A 536 28.29 -13.10 24.70
CA LEU A 536 28.42 -13.76 23.40
C LEU A 536 29.89 -14.04 23.02
N THR A 537 30.09 -15.15 22.30
CA THR A 537 31.29 -15.43 21.53
C THR A 537 30.99 -15.32 20.03
N TYR A 538 31.99 -14.98 19.22
CA TYR A 538 31.82 -14.61 17.81
C TYR A 538 32.63 -15.54 16.91
N SER A 539 32.07 -15.89 15.76
CA SER A 539 32.73 -16.60 14.68
C SER A 539 32.27 -16.03 13.34
N TRP A 540 33.20 -15.52 12.55
CA TRP A 540 32.98 -15.06 11.19
C TRP A 540 33.53 -16.10 10.22
N ASP A 541 32.72 -16.48 9.23
CA ASP A 541 33.16 -17.11 7.98
C ASP A 541 33.03 -16.06 6.88
N PHE A 542 34.10 -15.76 6.15
CA PHE A 542 34.06 -14.72 5.12
C PHE A 542 33.60 -15.24 3.75
N GLY A 543 33.31 -16.54 3.61
CA GLY A 543 32.83 -17.15 2.37
C GLY A 543 33.92 -17.39 1.31
N ASP A 544 35.18 -17.07 1.60
CA ASP A 544 36.36 -17.39 0.78
C ASP A 544 37.25 -18.49 1.40
N GLY A 545 36.75 -19.13 2.47
CA GLY A 545 37.46 -20.15 3.25
C GLY A 545 38.29 -19.59 4.42
N SER A 546 38.33 -18.27 4.60
CA SER A 546 38.94 -17.64 5.78
C SER A 546 37.90 -17.34 6.88
N THR A 547 38.37 -17.27 8.12
CA THR A 547 37.51 -17.12 9.31
C THR A 547 38.13 -16.20 10.37
N SER A 548 37.33 -15.65 11.27
CA SER A 548 37.80 -14.88 12.44
C SER A 548 36.94 -15.12 13.68
N THR A 549 37.51 -14.97 14.88
CA THR A 549 36.77 -14.99 16.16
C THR A 549 36.69 -13.63 16.84
N ALA A 550 37.17 -12.57 16.19
CA ALA A 550 37.00 -11.21 16.70
C ALA A 550 35.55 -10.76 16.49
N ALA A 551 35.02 -9.93 17.41
CA ALA A 551 33.68 -9.37 17.27
C ALA A 551 33.56 -8.49 16.00
N ASN A 552 34.54 -7.60 15.79
CA ASN A 552 34.59 -6.64 14.67
C ASN A 552 35.87 -6.82 13.83
N PRO A 553 35.99 -7.89 13.02
CA PRO A 553 37.20 -8.16 12.26
C PRO A 553 37.31 -7.29 10.99
N SER A 554 38.55 -7.08 10.53
CA SER A 554 38.80 -6.62 9.16
C SER A 554 39.24 -7.82 8.31
N HIS A 555 38.73 -7.90 7.08
CA HIS A 555 39.10 -8.92 6.11
C HIS A 555 39.35 -8.28 4.73
N THR A 556 40.21 -8.88 3.92
CA THR A 556 40.54 -8.38 2.58
C THR A 556 40.32 -9.47 1.54
N TYR A 557 39.35 -9.24 0.65
CA TYR A 557 39.10 -10.12 -0.49
C TYR A 557 40.05 -9.77 -1.63
N THR A 558 40.93 -10.70 -2.00
CA THR A 558 41.95 -10.47 -3.02
C THR A 558 41.53 -10.85 -4.45
N ALA A 559 40.42 -11.58 -4.60
CA ALA A 559 39.92 -12.05 -5.88
C ALA A 559 38.50 -11.54 -6.13
N ASN A 560 38.18 -11.26 -7.39
CA ASN A 560 36.83 -10.90 -7.81
C ASN A 560 35.87 -12.07 -7.56
N GLY A 561 34.64 -11.74 -7.16
CA GLY A 561 33.61 -12.72 -6.83
C GLY A 561 32.57 -12.15 -5.88
N THR A 562 31.48 -12.88 -5.69
CA THR A 562 30.45 -12.58 -4.68
C THR A 562 30.68 -13.50 -3.48
N TYR A 563 30.89 -12.91 -2.32
CA TYR A 563 31.12 -13.61 -1.06
C TYR A 563 29.95 -13.39 -0.11
N ARG A 564 29.66 -14.38 0.73
CA ARG A 564 28.66 -14.30 1.81
C ARG A 564 29.35 -14.41 3.17
N PRO A 565 29.84 -13.30 3.73
CA PRO A 565 30.35 -13.34 5.09
C PRO A 565 29.20 -13.56 6.07
N THR A 566 29.36 -14.52 6.96
CA THR A 566 28.38 -14.94 7.96
C THR A 566 28.96 -14.80 9.36
N LEU A 567 28.29 -14.00 10.19
CA LEU A 567 28.50 -13.95 11.62
C LEU A 567 27.70 -15.07 12.29
N THR A 568 28.36 -15.86 13.12
CA THR A 568 27.73 -16.73 14.11
C THR A 568 28.05 -16.21 15.50
N VAL A 569 27.03 -15.86 16.28
CA VAL A 569 27.18 -15.58 17.72
C VAL A 569 26.75 -16.79 18.51
N ARG A 570 27.42 -17.05 19.64
CA ARG A 570 27.13 -18.17 20.53
C ARG A 570 27.04 -17.70 21.97
N ASP A 571 25.98 -18.13 22.65
CA ASP A 571 25.74 -17.84 24.07
C ASP A 571 26.54 -18.79 25.01
N PRO A 572 26.51 -18.57 26.34
CA PRO A 572 27.18 -19.45 27.30
C PRO A 572 26.64 -20.89 27.38
N GLN A 573 25.42 -21.14 26.91
CA GLN A 573 24.70 -22.41 26.95
C GLN A 573 24.93 -23.24 25.67
N GLY A 574 25.56 -22.64 24.66
CA GLY A 574 25.93 -23.26 23.40
C GLY A 574 24.93 -23.04 22.26
N LEU A 575 23.86 -22.26 22.43
CA LEU A 575 22.98 -21.90 21.32
C LEU A 575 23.63 -20.84 20.44
N THR A 576 23.17 -20.77 19.18
CA THR A 576 23.77 -19.91 18.17
C THR A 576 22.73 -19.14 17.39
N GLY A 577 23.06 -17.90 17.03
CA GLY A 577 22.37 -17.09 16.04
C GLY A 577 23.31 -16.75 14.90
N THR A 578 22.76 -16.58 13.70
CA THR A 578 23.53 -16.26 12.49
C THR A 578 22.98 -15.05 11.76
N ALA A 579 23.88 -14.25 11.17
CA ALA A 579 23.55 -13.15 10.28
C ALA A 579 24.54 -13.12 9.11
N SER A 580 24.03 -12.98 7.89
CA SER A 580 24.83 -13.01 6.66
C SER A 580 24.74 -11.68 5.91
N LEU A 581 25.80 -11.31 5.20
CA LEU A 581 25.84 -10.18 4.27
C LEU A 581 26.19 -10.68 2.86
N VAL A 582 26.10 -9.80 1.86
CA VAL A 582 26.63 -10.04 0.51
C VAL A 582 27.74 -9.03 0.24
N VAL A 583 28.91 -9.51 -0.19
CA VAL A 583 30.04 -8.67 -0.61
C VAL A 583 30.42 -8.99 -2.05
N THR A 584 30.29 -8.02 -2.95
CA THR A 584 30.64 -8.15 -4.37
C THR A 584 31.99 -7.51 -4.66
N VAL A 585 32.96 -8.31 -5.07
CA VAL A 585 34.34 -7.87 -5.34
C VAL A 585 34.60 -7.89 -6.84
N GLY A 586 35.17 -6.80 -7.36
CA GLY A 586 35.44 -6.59 -8.78
C GLY A 586 34.40 -5.72 -9.49
N ASN A 587 33.34 -5.31 -8.79
CA ASN A 587 32.35 -4.33 -9.26
C ASN A 587 31.99 -3.40 -8.09
N THR A 588 31.84 -2.11 -8.33
CA THR A 588 31.48 -1.11 -7.32
C THR A 588 30.04 -0.69 -7.54
N ALA A 589 29.19 -0.66 -6.51
CA ALA A 589 27.84 -0.14 -6.68
C ALA A 589 27.89 1.33 -7.16
N PRO A 590 27.05 1.71 -8.14
CA PRO A 590 27.15 3.03 -8.72
C PRO A 590 26.70 4.11 -7.73
N THR A 591 27.28 5.30 -7.83
CA THR A 591 26.84 6.46 -7.07
C THR A 591 25.76 7.20 -7.83
N VAL A 592 24.58 7.37 -7.22
CA VAL A 592 23.47 8.16 -7.76
C VAL A 592 23.20 9.33 -6.84
N THR A 593 22.92 10.50 -7.41
CA THR A 593 22.57 11.70 -6.66
C THR A 593 21.46 12.45 -7.38
N LEU A 594 20.28 12.48 -6.76
CA LEU A 594 19.20 13.36 -7.15
C LEU A 594 19.55 14.78 -6.70
N ARG A 595 19.87 15.67 -7.64
CA ARG A 595 20.24 17.07 -7.35
C ARG A 595 19.01 17.94 -7.15
N THR A 596 17.96 17.69 -7.92
CA THR A 596 16.71 18.44 -7.92
C THR A 596 15.58 17.50 -8.27
N PRO A 597 14.39 17.60 -7.63
CA PRO A 597 14.12 18.44 -6.45
C PRO A 597 14.94 17.97 -5.24
N GLY A 598 15.20 18.87 -4.28
CA GLY A 598 15.95 18.53 -3.07
C GLY A 598 15.08 17.80 -2.05
N ASP A 599 15.69 17.09 -1.11
CA ASP A 599 14.97 16.43 -0.03
C ASP A 599 14.18 17.43 0.84
N GLY A 600 12.93 17.08 1.15
CA GLY A 600 11.95 17.94 1.82
C GLY A 600 11.27 18.98 0.92
N THR A 601 11.41 18.92 -0.40
CA THR A 601 10.77 19.89 -1.33
C THR A 601 9.25 19.88 -1.17
N LEU A 602 8.65 21.07 -1.09
CA LEU A 602 7.20 21.23 -1.02
C LEU A 602 6.54 20.91 -2.37
N PHE A 603 5.46 20.13 -2.35
CA PHE A 603 4.67 19.82 -3.53
C PHE A 603 3.16 19.87 -3.24
N THR A 604 2.38 19.87 -4.31
CA THR A 604 0.95 19.60 -4.34
C THR A 604 0.68 18.56 -5.41
N PHE A 605 -0.30 17.69 -5.20
CA PHE A 605 -0.72 16.74 -6.22
C PHE A 605 -1.11 17.47 -7.51
N GLY A 606 -0.69 16.94 -8.65
CA GLY A 606 -0.75 17.60 -9.97
C GLY A 606 0.47 18.46 -10.31
N ASP A 607 1.39 18.74 -9.38
CA ASP A 607 2.62 19.47 -9.67
C ASP A 607 3.49 18.69 -10.68
N THR A 608 4.10 19.40 -11.62
CA THR A 608 5.15 18.85 -12.48
C THR A 608 6.51 19.36 -12.01
N LEU A 609 7.33 18.44 -11.49
CA LEU A 609 8.61 18.74 -10.87
C LEU A 609 9.75 18.49 -11.86
N PRO A 610 10.59 19.49 -12.15
CA PRO A 610 11.82 19.24 -12.90
C PRO A 610 12.79 18.44 -12.04
N PHE A 611 13.53 17.53 -12.67
CA PHE A 611 14.56 16.77 -12.00
C PHE A 611 15.91 16.81 -12.72
N THR A 612 16.97 16.65 -11.93
CA THR A 612 18.34 16.43 -12.41
C THR A 612 18.99 15.37 -11.53
N ILE A 613 19.53 14.34 -12.16
CA ILE A 613 20.21 13.21 -11.53
C ILE A 613 21.63 13.14 -12.08
N GLU A 614 22.59 13.00 -11.18
CA GLU A 614 23.96 12.65 -11.52
C GLU A 614 24.19 11.20 -11.12
N ALA A 615 24.71 10.41 -12.04
CA ALA A 615 25.10 9.03 -11.79
C ALA A 615 26.54 8.83 -12.28
N SER A 616 27.32 8.10 -11.50
CA SER A 616 28.69 7.73 -11.86
C SER A 616 28.99 6.32 -11.40
N ASP A 617 29.69 5.59 -12.26
CA ASP A 617 30.16 4.24 -11.97
C ASP A 617 31.65 4.15 -12.29
N PRO A 618 32.51 3.64 -11.38
CA PRO A 618 33.95 3.58 -11.63
C PRO A 618 34.34 2.63 -12.77
N GLU A 619 33.53 1.61 -13.06
CA GLU A 619 33.83 0.54 -14.00
C GLU A 619 33.19 0.73 -15.39
N ASP A 620 32.00 1.34 -15.46
CA ASP A 620 31.19 1.48 -16.68
C ASP A 620 31.51 2.75 -17.51
N GLY A 621 32.37 3.64 -17.01
CA GLY A 621 32.72 4.87 -17.70
C GLY A 621 31.58 5.90 -17.70
N GLN A 622 31.22 6.44 -18.87
CA GLN A 622 30.14 7.44 -18.95
C GLN A 622 28.77 6.76 -18.81
N VAL A 623 28.01 7.14 -17.78
CA VAL A 623 26.66 6.62 -17.55
C VAL A 623 25.72 6.95 -18.70
N ASP A 624 24.99 5.94 -19.16
CA ASP A 624 23.90 6.09 -20.12
C ASP A 624 22.65 6.62 -19.41
N CYS A 625 22.35 7.90 -19.62
CA CYS A 625 21.19 8.56 -19.02
C CYS A 625 19.85 7.91 -19.38
N ALA A 626 19.75 7.12 -20.45
CA ALA A 626 18.53 6.39 -20.77
C ALA A 626 18.23 5.26 -19.77
N LYS A 627 19.24 4.82 -18.99
CA LYS A 627 19.13 3.78 -17.95
C LYS A 627 18.94 4.35 -16.54
N VAL A 628 19.14 5.65 -16.36
CA VAL A 628 18.85 6.30 -15.08
C VAL A 628 17.34 6.43 -14.96
N LYS A 629 16.77 5.89 -13.88
CA LYS A 629 15.32 5.88 -13.64
C LYS A 629 15.00 6.72 -12.42
N LEU A 630 14.07 7.67 -12.57
CA LEU A 630 13.42 8.35 -11.45
C LEU A 630 12.05 7.73 -11.24
N THR A 631 11.80 7.24 -10.03
CA THR A 631 10.53 6.66 -9.63
C THR A 631 9.85 7.59 -8.63
N TYR A 632 8.59 7.95 -8.88
CA TYR A 632 7.73 8.55 -7.86
C TYR A 632 6.96 7.45 -7.13
N LEU A 633 7.11 7.44 -5.81
CA LEU A 633 6.32 6.63 -4.91
C LEU A 633 5.42 7.55 -4.06
N LEU A 634 4.19 7.12 -3.85
CA LEU A 634 3.31 7.73 -2.85
C LEU A 634 3.56 7.03 -1.53
N GLY A 635 4.06 7.77 -0.56
CA GLY A 635 4.20 7.32 0.81
C GLY A 635 2.95 7.67 1.60
N HIS A 636 2.45 6.72 2.38
CA HIS A 636 1.43 6.97 3.38
C HIS A 636 1.63 6.09 4.61
N ASP A 637 1.34 6.68 5.77
CA ASP A 637 1.56 6.10 7.10
C ASP A 637 2.95 5.48 7.28
N SER A 638 3.07 4.19 6.99
CA SER A 638 4.29 3.42 7.14
C SER A 638 4.77 2.69 5.88
N HIS A 639 4.31 2.99 4.67
CA HIS A 639 4.85 2.36 3.45
C HIS A 639 4.73 3.24 2.21
N GLU A 640 5.33 2.78 1.10
CA GLU A 640 5.42 3.49 -0.17
C GLU A 640 4.88 2.60 -1.31
N HIS A 641 4.08 3.17 -2.21
CA HIS A 641 3.67 2.51 -3.46
C HIS A 641 4.29 3.21 -4.65
N GLN A 642 4.93 2.48 -5.55
CA GLN A 642 5.38 3.06 -6.82
C GLN A 642 4.17 3.43 -7.67
N ILE A 643 4.04 4.71 -8.02
CA ILE A 643 2.93 5.21 -8.85
C ILE A 643 3.38 5.41 -10.30
N THR A 644 4.48 6.14 -10.50
CA THR A 644 4.96 6.43 -11.86
C THR A 644 6.47 6.52 -11.91
N SER A 645 7.04 6.47 -13.11
CA SER A 645 8.48 6.61 -13.31
C SER A 645 8.81 7.18 -14.68
N THR A 646 10.02 7.73 -14.78
CA THR A 646 10.58 8.24 -16.02
C THR A 646 12.07 8.00 -16.06
N ASN A 647 12.65 7.99 -17.27
CA ASN A 647 14.07 7.76 -17.46
C ASN A 647 14.76 9.05 -17.93
N GLY A 648 16.02 9.23 -17.52
CA GLY A 648 16.84 10.37 -17.89
C GLY A 648 17.72 10.85 -16.74
N CYS A 649 18.82 11.53 -17.07
CA CYS A 649 19.57 12.32 -16.09
C CYS A 649 18.94 13.69 -15.84
N SER A 650 17.99 14.12 -16.67
CA SER A 650 17.21 15.33 -16.45
C SER A 650 15.87 15.22 -17.17
N GLY A 651 14.88 15.98 -16.69
CA GLY A 651 13.54 15.98 -17.24
C GLY A 651 12.53 16.58 -16.28
N SER A 652 11.28 16.15 -16.38
CA SER A 652 10.23 16.45 -15.43
C SER A 652 9.41 15.20 -15.10
N ILE A 653 8.89 15.14 -13.88
CA ILE A 653 7.95 14.11 -13.44
C ILE A 653 6.70 14.80 -12.91
N THR A 654 5.54 14.41 -13.41
CA THR A 654 4.25 14.89 -12.89
C THR A 654 3.85 14.04 -11.72
N ILE A 655 3.53 14.68 -10.60
CA ILE A 655 2.96 14.04 -9.43
C ILE A 655 1.47 13.87 -9.71
N PRO A 656 0.95 12.65 -9.85
CA PRO A 656 -0.47 12.43 -10.16
C PRO A 656 -1.37 13.04 -9.09
N SER A 657 -2.62 13.32 -9.46
CA SER A 657 -3.66 13.63 -8.47
C SER A 657 -3.84 12.40 -7.57
N ASP A 658 -3.71 12.54 -6.26
CA ASP A 658 -4.16 11.48 -5.37
C ASP A 658 -5.69 11.56 -5.26
N GLY A 659 -6.35 10.54 -5.79
CA GLY A 659 -7.80 10.35 -5.65
C GLY A 659 -8.14 9.14 -4.77
N GLU A 660 -7.12 8.47 -4.23
CA GLU A 660 -7.24 7.13 -3.64
C GLU A 660 -7.29 7.17 -2.12
N HIS A 661 -6.71 8.19 -1.50
CA HIS A 661 -6.63 8.29 -0.05
C HIS A 661 -7.58 9.37 0.51
N ASP A 662 -7.98 9.17 1.76
CA ASP A 662 -8.73 10.19 2.49
C ASP A 662 -7.91 11.48 2.61
N ALA A 663 -8.58 12.65 2.59
CA ALA A 663 -7.92 13.95 2.65
C ALA A 663 -7.11 14.18 3.94
N ALA A 664 -7.38 13.41 5.00
CA ALA A 664 -6.65 13.45 6.25
C ALA A 664 -5.52 12.40 6.37
N ALA A 665 -5.32 11.55 5.37
CA ALA A 665 -4.25 10.56 5.38
C ALA A 665 -2.86 11.22 5.49
N ASN A 666 -1.91 10.54 6.12
CA ASN A 666 -0.53 11.01 6.25
C ASN A 666 0.24 10.79 4.94
N LEU A 667 -0.04 11.62 3.94
CA LEU A 667 0.55 11.46 2.62
C LEU A 667 1.88 12.22 2.49
N TYR A 668 2.81 11.65 1.71
CA TYR A 668 4.04 12.31 1.29
C TYR A 668 4.54 11.71 -0.03
N GLY A 669 5.30 12.50 -0.80
CA GLY A 669 5.90 12.00 -2.02
C GLY A 669 7.28 11.42 -1.75
N VAL A 670 7.70 10.42 -2.52
CA VAL A 670 9.07 9.91 -2.50
C VAL A 670 9.58 9.85 -3.93
N LEU A 671 10.77 10.36 -4.16
CA LEU A 671 11.47 10.26 -5.43
C LEU A 671 12.70 9.38 -5.24
N ASP A 672 12.71 8.20 -5.85
CA ASP A 672 13.87 7.30 -5.86
C ASP A 672 14.59 7.36 -7.21
N ALA A 673 15.77 7.97 -7.23
CA ALA A 673 16.65 7.97 -8.38
C ALA A 673 17.54 6.73 -8.35
N THR A 674 17.54 5.95 -9.42
CA THR A 674 18.23 4.67 -9.49
C THR A 674 19.04 4.51 -10.77
N TYR A 675 20.15 3.78 -10.68
CA TYR A 675 20.93 3.30 -11.82
C TYR A 675 21.52 1.94 -11.49
N THR A 676 21.30 0.97 -12.38
CA THR A 676 21.92 -0.36 -12.30
C THR A 676 23.08 -0.43 -13.29
N ASP A 677 24.26 -0.78 -12.79
CA ASP A 677 25.47 -0.92 -13.59
C ASP A 677 25.48 -2.22 -14.42
N ALA A 678 26.49 -2.40 -15.27
CA ALA A 678 26.65 -3.61 -16.09
C ALA A 678 26.98 -4.88 -15.25
N GLY A 679 27.52 -4.71 -14.04
CA GLY A 679 27.77 -5.78 -13.07
C GLY A 679 26.53 -6.21 -12.28
N GLY A 680 25.40 -5.52 -12.44
CA GLY A 680 24.12 -5.81 -11.81
C GLY A 680 23.92 -5.19 -10.41
N LEU A 681 24.83 -4.31 -9.95
CA LEU A 681 24.61 -3.56 -8.71
C LEU A 681 23.81 -2.29 -8.99
N THR A 682 22.95 -1.90 -8.04
CA THR A 682 22.10 -0.72 -8.19
C THR A 682 22.44 0.32 -7.12
N GLY A 683 22.61 1.56 -7.57
CA GLY A 683 22.74 2.73 -6.73
C GLY A 683 21.40 3.44 -6.60
N HIS A 684 21.11 3.98 -5.42
CA HIS A 684 19.85 4.65 -5.10
C HIS A 684 20.11 6.01 -4.48
N ASN A 685 19.21 6.96 -4.71
CA ASN A 685 19.14 8.19 -3.94
C ASN A 685 17.68 8.65 -3.82
N LYS A 686 17.13 8.48 -2.62
CA LYS A 686 15.74 8.84 -2.29
C LYS A 686 15.66 10.25 -1.72
N HIS A 687 14.70 11.03 -2.20
CA HIS A 687 14.26 12.30 -1.59
C HIS A 687 12.78 12.23 -1.24
N ILE A 688 12.42 12.73 -0.06
CA ILE A 688 11.02 12.84 0.38
C ILE A 688 10.50 14.23 0.00
N LEU A 689 9.33 14.28 -0.62
CA LEU A 689 8.58 15.50 -0.91
C LEU A 689 7.51 15.70 0.15
N GLN A 690 7.29 16.95 0.55
CA GLN A 690 6.31 17.30 1.59
C GLN A 690 5.08 17.96 0.99
N PRO A 691 3.86 17.47 1.28
CA PRO A 691 2.66 18.16 0.84
C PRO A 691 2.60 19.54 1.50
N ARG A 692 2.08 20.52 0.75
CA ARG A 692 1.92 21.88 1.29
C ARG A 692 0.90 21.92 2.43
N HIS A 693 -0.19 21.18 2.30
CA HIS A 693 -1.25 21.06 3.30
C HIS A 693 -1.05 19.76 4.09
N ARG A 694 -1.14 19.84 5.43
CA ARG A 694 -0.86 18.69 6.30
C ARG A 694 -1.65 18.77 7.60
N GLN A 695 -2.14 17.62 8.05
CA GLN A 695 -2.66 17.47 9.41
C GLN A 695 -1.52 17.57 10.43
N ALA A 696 -1.76 18.23 11.56
CA ALA A 696 -0.75 18.49 12.56
C ALA A 696 -0.40 17.25 13.39
N GLU A 697 -1.34 16.32 13.56
CA GLU A 697 -1.15 15.04 14.25
C GLU A 697 -0.10 14.14 13.60
N HIS A 698 0.20 14.34 12.32
CA HIS A 698 1.20 13.57 11.57
C HIS A 698 2.65 14.00 11.85
N PHE A 699 2.92 14.54 13.05
CA PHE A 699 4.25 14.97 13.46
C PHE A 699 5.20 13.79 13.63
N THR A 700 6.50 14.03 13.41
CA THR A 700 7.54 12.99 13.59
C THR A 700 8.00 12.90 15.04
N THR A 701 8.13 14.05 15.71
CA THR A 701 8.48 14.12 17.14
C THR A 701 7.73 15.28 17.80
N GLN A 702 7.60 15.21 19.13
CA GLN A 702 6.86 16.21 19.91
C GLN A 702 7.41 16.37 21.32
N SER A 703 7.03 17.47 21.97
CA SER A 703 7.22 17.68 23.41
C SER A 703 5.97 18.32 24.02
N GLY A 704 5.47 17.70 25.09
CA GLY A 704 4.45 18.25 25.99
C GLY A 704 3.00 18.16 25.50
N ILE A 705 2.77 17.82 24.23
CA ILE A 705 1.42 17.77 23.65
C ILE A 705 0.75 16.41 23.83
N GLN A 706 -0.55 16.37 23.57
CA GLN A 706 -1.32 15.14 23.35
C GLN A 706 -2.28 15.33 22.17
N LEU A 707 -2.66 14.24 21.51
CA LEU A 707 -3.70 14.29 20.49
C LEU A 707 -5.08 14.42 21.16
N ALA A 708 -5.92 15.29 20.62
CA ALA A 708 -7.30 15.48 21.06
C ALA A 708 -8.27 15.15 19.92
N SER A 709 -9.33 14.39 20.22
CA SER A 709 -10.35 14.01 19.22
C SER A 709 -11.42 15.10 19.10
N HIS A 710 -11.64 15.58 17.89
CA HIS A 710 -12.62 16.63 17.56
C HIS A 710 -13.32 16.29 16.25
N ALA A 711 -14.63 16.07 16.27
CA ALA A 711 -15.39 15.73 15.07
C ALA A 711 -15.31 16.77 13.92
N PRO A 712 -15.14 18.09 14.17
CA PRO A 712 -14.96 19.11 13.12
C PRO A 712 -13.50 19.34 12.69
N ALA A 713 -12.53 18.59 13.24
CA ALA A 713 -11.15 18.56 12.74
C ALA A 713 -11.10 17.86 11.37
N GLU A 714 -10.19 18.29 10.49
CA GLU A 714 -10.13 17.73 9.12
C GLU A 714 -9.78 16.23 9.13
N GLY A 715 -8.96 15.77 10.09
CA GLY A 715 -8.67 14.35 10.35
C GLY A 715 -9.33 13.75 11.60
N GLY A 716 -10.27 14.45 12.23
CA GLY A 716 -10.91 14.01 13.48
C GLY A 716 -10.01 14.09 14.72
N GLN A 717 -8.73 14.46 14.56
CA GLN A 717 -7.78 14.71 15.64
C GLN A 717 -7.09 16.07 15.48
N THR A 718 -6.61 16.63 16.60
CA THR A 718 -5.78 17.83 16.63
C THR A 718 -4.58 17.60 17.55
N VAL A 719 -3.55 18.41 17.38
CA VAL A 719 -2.50 18.59 18.39
C VAL A 719 -3.05 19.53 19.46
N GLY A 720 -3.38 18.98 20.62
CA GLY A 720 -3.98 19.70 21.73
C GLY A 720 -3.16 19.58 23.02
N PHE A 721 -3.77 20.00 24.12
CA PHE A 721 -3.15 20.04 25.45
C PHE A 721 -1.85 20.85 25.51
N THR A 722 -1.73 21.85 24.64
CA THR A 722 -0.50 22.59 24.42
C THR A 722 -0.19 23.54 25.59
N ASP A 723 1.08 23.59 26.00
CA ASP A 723 1.61 24.53 26.98
C ASP A 723 2.69 25.47 26.38
N ASP A 724 3.08 26.50 27.13
CA ASP A 724 4.13 27.42 26.69
C ASP A 724 5.48 26.69 26.59
N GLY A 725 6.02 26.63 25.37
CA GLY A 725 7.28 25.97 25.05
C GLY A 725 7.14 24.57 24.46
N ASP A 726 5.92 24.03 24.39
CA ASP A 726 5.64 22.78 23.71
C ASP A 726 5.83 22.91 22.20
N TRP A 727 6.03 21.78 21.52
CA TRP A 727 6.28 21.79 20.09
C TRP A 727 6.00 20.44 19.43
N ILE A 728 5.76 20.52 18.13
CA ILE A 728 5.76 19.38 17.20
C ILE A 728 6.77 19.65 16.08
N ALA A 729 7.33 18.59 15.51
CA ALA A 729 8.35 18.68 14.48
C ALA A 729 8.11 17.73 13.31
N PHE A 730 8.56 18.18 12.13
CA PHE A 730 8.45 17.45 10.88
C PHE A 730 9.78 17.47 10.13
N LYS A 731 10.19 16.32 9.59
CA LYS A 731 11.39 16.17 8.77
C LYS A 731 11.17 15.13 7.67
N PRO A 732 11.82 15.29 6.49
CA PRO A 732 12.62 16.42 6.03
C PRO A 732 11.78 17.57 5.43
N TYR A 733 12.21 18.83 5.56
CA TYR A 733 11.58 20.00 4.91
C TYR A 733 12.61 20.94 4.25
N ALA A 734 12.35 21.40 3.03
CA ALA A 734 13.13 22.44 2.34
C ALA A 734 12.33 23.74 2.30
N LEU A 735 12.60 24.64 3.26
CA LEU A 735 11.75 25.81 3.53
C LEU A 735 12.18 27.09 2.80
N THR A 736 13.23 27.07 1.99
CA THR A 736 13.74 28.28 1.30
C THR A 736 12.72 28.97 0.41
N LYS A 737 11.83 28.21 -0.21
CA LYS A 737 10.77 28.74 -1.08
C LYS A 737 9.48 29.04 -0.34
N ALA A 738 9.36 28.66 0.94
CA ALA A 738 8.17 28.91 1.74
C ALA A 738 8.09 30.40 2.12
N THR A 739 7.00 31.05 1.74
CA THR A 739 6.76 32.49 1.97
C THR A 739 5.73 32.75 3.06
N GLY A 740 4.95 31.75 3.44
CA GLY A 740 3.93 31.88 4.47
C GLY A 740 3.46 30.54 4.99
N ILE A 741 2.78 30.57 6.14
CA ILE A 741 2.01 29.46 6.68
C ILE A 741 0.60 29.95 7.02
N THR A 742 -0.39 29.11 6.80
CA THR A 742 -1.74 29.26 7.34
C THR A 742 -2.03 28.05 8.19
N ALA A 743 -2.46 28.25 9.44
CA ALA A 743 -2.74 27.19 10.40
C ALA A 743 -4.20 27.27 10.84
N ARG A 744 -4.92 26.15 10.76
CA ARG A 744 -6.28 25.99 11.26
C ARG A 744 -6.22 25.65 12.74
N VAL A 745 -6.77 26.50 13.60
CA VAL A 745 -6.62 26.41 15.06
C VAL A 745 -7.94 26.61 15.78
N ALA A 746 -8.07 26.01 16.97
CA ALA A 746 -9.19 26.22 17.88
C ALA A 746 -8.65 26.54 19.29
N SER A 747 -9.38 27.34 20.06
CA SER A 747 -8.95 27.71 21.41
C SER A 747 -10.15 27.93 22.32
N GLY A 748 -10.36 26.99 23.25
CA GLY A 748 -11.15 27.19 24.46
C GLY A 748 -10.33 27.74 25.64
N GLY A 749 -9.00 27.78 25.52
CA GLY A 749 -8.06 28.25 26.53
C GLY A 749 -7.73 29.75 26.42
N ALA A 750 -6.49 30.11 26.76
CA ALA A 750 -6.02 31.49 26.76
C ALA A 750 -5.63 32.03 25.37
N GLY A 751 -5.61 31.19 24.34
CA GLY A 751 -4.95 31.49 23.07
C GLY A 751 -3.43 31.58 23.23
N GLY A 752 -2.74 32.15 22.25
CA GLY A 752 -1.29 32.24 22.29
C GLY A 752 -0.65 32.71 20.99
N THR A 753 0.52 32.16 20.70
CA THR A 753 1.26 32.39 19.45
C THR A 753 1.83 31.07 18.95
N LEU A 754 1.61 30.80 17.67
CA LEU A 754 2.28 29.72 16.96
C LEU A 754 3.56 30.28 16.33
N GLU A 755 4.72 29.79 16.76
CA GLU A 755 6.00 30.12 16.15
C GLU A 755 6.40 29.04 15.14
N VAL A 756 6.82 29.46 13.94
CA VAL A 756 7.39 28.59 12.92
C VAL A 756 8.90 28.70 12.96
N ARG A 757 9.57 27.59 13.24
CA ARG A 757 11.03 27.55 13.43
C ARG A 757 11.68 26.48 12.58
N ALA A 758 12.95 26.67 12.26
CA ALA A 758 13.77 25.71 11.54
C ALA A 758 14.93 25.17 12.40
N GLY A 759 15.17 23.86 12.30
CA GLY A 759 16.31 23.14 12.83
C GLY A 759 16.22 22.71 14.30
N ALA A 760 15.56 23.49 15.16
CA ALA A 760 15.32 23.15 16.56
C ALA A 760 14.11 23.93 17.12
N PRO A 761 13.53 23.53 18.28
CA PRO A 761 12.48 24.30 18.94
C PRO A 761 12.91 25.71 19.34
N THR A 762 14.22 25.92 19.55
CA THR A 762 14.83 27.23 19.79
C THR A 762 15.63 27.75 18.59
N GLY A 763 15.46 27.13 17.42
CA GLY A 763 16.18 27.43 16.19
C GLY A 763 15.70 28.72 15.52
N THR A 764 16.08 28.88 14.25
CA THR A 764 15.78 30.09 13.46
C THR A 764 14.27 30.31 13.39
N LEU A 765 13.81 31.45 13.91
CA LEU A 765 12.42 31.86 13.80
C LEU A 765 12.13 32.36 12.39
N LEU A 766 11.25 31.67 11.67
CA LEU A 766 10.86 32.00 10.31
C LEU A 766 9.65 32.93 10.25
N GLY A 767 8.71 32.73 11.18
CA GLY A 767 7.49 33.52 11.29
C GLY A 767 6.71 33.18 12.56
N LYS A 768 5.66 33.97 12.84
CA LYS A 768 4.76 33.74 13.98
C LYS A 768 3.34 34.19 13.66
N ALA A 769 2.36 33.43 14.13
CA ALA A 769 0.94 33.74 14.01
C ALA A 769 0.32 33.88 15.40
N THR A 770 -0.44 34.96 15.63
CA THR A 770 -1.19 35.13 16.88
C THR A 770 -2.45 34.28 16.84
N VAL A 771 -2.68 33.48 17.88
CA VAL A 771 -3.90 32.68 18.05
C VAL A 771 -4.78 33.32 19.12
N SER A 772 -5.95 33.80 18.71
CA SER A 772 -6.95 34.35 19.63
C SER A 772 -7.90 33.25 20.11
N VAL A 773 -8.56 33.48 21.25
CA VAL A 773 -9.62 32.58 21.74
C VAL A 773 -10.75 32.53 20.71
N THR A 774 -11.05 31.33 20.21
CA THR A 774 -12.01 31.13 19.11
C THR A 774 -13.44 30.92 19.61
N GLY A 775 -13.61 30.71 20.92
CA GLY A 775 -14.91 30.51 21.57
C GLY A 775 -15.19 29.06 21.98
N GLY A 776 -14.29 28.12 21.69
CA GLY A 776 -14.37 26.72 22.10
C GLY A 776 -13.40 25.83 21.33
N TRP A 777 -13.24 24.60 21.78
CA TRP A 777 -12.36 23.58 21.16
C TRP A 777 -12.88 23.05 19.82
N GLU A 778 -14.18 23.22 19.55
CA GLU A 778 -14.83 22.81 18.29
C GLU A 778 -14.96 23.96 17.28
N THR A 779 -14.46 25.16 17.62
CA THR A 779 -14.62 26.37 16.80
C THR A 779 -13.28 26.75 16.18
N TYR A 780 -13.11 26.43 14.90
CA TYR A 780 -11.86 26.64 14.18
C TYR A 780 -11.81 27.98 13.44
N THR A 781 -10.61 28.56 13.39
CA THR A 781 -10.28 29.71 12.54
C THR A 781 -8.89 29.54 11.95
N ASP A 782 -8.65 30.18 10.81
CA ASP A 782 -7.31 30.24 10.23
C ASP A 782 -6.51 31.41 10.79
N VAL A 783 -5.25 31.15 11.10
CA VAL A 783 -4.24 32.17 11.43
C VAL A 783 -3.09 32.06 10.45
N THR A 784 -2.51 33.18 10.05
CA THR A 784 -1.47 33.21 9.01
C THR A 784 -0.22 33.95 9.50
N ALA A 785 0.95 33.46 9.08
CA ALA A 785 2.23 34.15 9.25
C ALA A 785 3.01 34.18 7.93
N GLN A 786 3.72 35.28 7.69
CA GLN A 786 4.73 35.34 6.63
C GLN A 786 6.01 34.66 7.12
N LEU A 787 6.67 33.92 6.24
CA LEU A 787 7.90 33.19 6.49
C LEU A 787 9.06 33.85 5.76
N SER A 788 10.20 33.98 6.44
CA SER A 788 11.44 34.51 5.86
C SER A 788 12.66 33.98 6.61
N GLY A 789 13.84 34.11 6.01
CA GLY A 789 15.10 33.75 6.67
C GLY A 789 15.39 32.24 6.75
N ALA A 790 14.69 31.41 5.99
CA ALA A 790 14.99 29.99 5.87
C ALA A 790 16.33 29.77 5.15
N ALA A 791 17.18 28.91 5.72
CA ALA A 791 18.47 28.55 5.14
C ALA A 791 18.29 27.61 3.93
N SER A 792 19.28 27.59 3.02
CA SER A 792 19.32 26.65 1.91
C SER A 792 19.46 25.21 2.36
N GLY A 793 18.75 24.31 1.67
CA GLY A 793 18.78 22.88 1.92
C GLY A 793 17.66 22.40 2.83
N THR A 794 17.78 21.14 3.22
CA THR A 794 16.82 20.43 4.06
C THR A 794 17.01 20.78 5.53
N THR A 795 15.91 20.89 6.27
CA THR A 795 15.86 21.20 7.69
C THR A 795 14.69 20.45 8.35
N GLU A 796 14.56 20.61 9.66
CA GLU A 796 13.40 20.17 10.43
C GLU A 796 12.51 21.38 10.72
N LEU A 797 11.22 21.26 10.39
CA LEU A 797 10.20 22.26 10.64
C LEU A 797 9.66 22.06 12.05
N TYR A 798 9.74 23.09 12.89
CA TYR A 798 9.17 23.11 14.23
C TYR A 798 7.99 24.08 14.30
N LEU A 799 6.87 23.60 14.83
CA LEU A 799 5.75 24.44 15.23
C LEU A 799 5.74 24.49 16.76
N VAL A 800 6.04 25.67 17.31
CA VAL A 800 6.23 25.88 18.76
C VAL A 800 5.08 26.71 19.32
N PHE A 801 4.45 26.17 20.37
CA PHE A 801 3.32 26.77 21.04
C PHE A 801 3.82 27.72 22.13
N ARG A 802 3.38 28.99 22.10
CA ARG A 802 3.77 30.01 23.07
C ARG A 802 2.56 30.66 23.70
N GLY A 803 2.63 30.91 24.99
CA GLY A 803 1.52 31.49 25.74
C GLY A 803 1.88 31.83 27.19
N PRO A 804 0.90 32.22 28.01
CA PRO A 804 1.14 32.47 29.42
C PRO A 804 1.56 31.17 30.13
N THR A 805 2.76 31.15 30.73
CA THR A 805 3.29 29.99 31.45
C THR A 805 2.35 29.55 32.58
N GLY A 806 2.07 28.24 32.66
CA GLY A 806 1.30 27.63 33.75
C GLY A 806 -0.22 27.69 33.61
N GLN A 807 -0.76 28.05 32.44
CA GLN A 807 -2.20 28.01 32.19
C GLN A 807 -2.70 26.66 31.65
N GLY A 808 -1.87 25.88 30.94
CA GLY A 808 -2.34 24.65 30.28
C GLY A 808 -3.27 24.94 29.10
N ASN A 809 -3.30 24.04 28.11
CA ASN A 809 -4.27 24.02 27.00
C ASN A 809 -4.39 25.41 26.33
N LEU A 810 -3.33 25.87 25.67
CA LEU A 810 -3.30 27.20 25.04
C LEU A 810 -4.29 27.27 23.87
N PHE A 811 -4.07 26.41 22.87
CA PHE A 811 -4.89 26.25 21.67
C PHE A 811 -4.54 24.93 20.98
N ASP A 812 -5.48 24.40 20.21
CA ASP A 812 -5.31 23.21 19.39
C ASP A 812 -4.94 23.60 17.97
N LEU A 813 -4.06 22.80 17.37
CA LEU A 813 -3.68 22.90 15.96
C LEU A 813 -4.23 21.69 15.22
N ASP A 814 -5.06 21.95 14.22
CA ASP A 814 -5.67 20.94 13.36
C ASP A 814 -4.79 20.70 12.14
N THR A 815 -4.73 21.66 11.21
CA THR A 815 -3.92 21.56 10.00
C THR A 815 -3.06 22.79 9.76
N PHE A 816 -2.07 22.66 8.89
CA PHE A 816 -1.35 23.80 8.36
C PHE A 816 -1.06 23.67 6.86
N THR A 817 -0.97 24.82 6.20
CA THR A 817 -0.65 24.95 4.79
C THR A 817 0.52 25.90 4.58
N LEU A 818 1.59 25.43 3.95
CA LEU A 818 2.73 26.27 3.54
C LEU A 818 2.48 26.87 2.15
N THR A 819 2.59 28.19 2.06
CA THR A 819 2.60 28.92 0.78
C THR A 819 4.04 29.06 0.29
N SER A 820 4.27 28.96 -1.03
CA SER A 820 5.61 29.05 -1.61
C SER A 820 5.67 30.04 -2.78
N ALA A 821 6.79 30.75 -2.92
CA ALA A 821 7.12 31.51 -4.12
C ALA A 821 7.75 30.55 -5.15
N THR A 822 6.93 29.74 -5.79
CA THR A 822 7.35 28.96 -6.95
C THR A 822 6.67 29.54 -8.16
N SER A 823 7.44 29.83 -9.22
CA SER A 823 6.87 30.11 -10.52
C SER A 823 6.17 28.86 -11.01
N ILE A 824 4.84 28.82 -10.97
CA ILE A 824 4.07 27.64 -11.39
C ILE A 824 3.90 27.73 -12.90
N SER A 825 4.58 26.87 -13.65
CA SER A 825 4.39 26.75 -15.09
C SER A 825 3.46 25.60 -15.41
N GLN A 826 2.31 25.89 -16.03
CA GLN A 826 1.40 24.90 -16.58
C GLN A 826 1.65 24.79 -18.09
N THR A 827 2.21 23.66 -18.55
CA THR A 827 2.37 23.35 -19.98
C THR A 827 1.18 22.53 -20.47
N VAL A 828 0.63 22.89 -21.63
CA VAL A 828 -0.59 22.32 -22.20
C VAL A 828 -0.39 22.11 -23.70
N GLU A 829 -0.83 20.95 -24.19
CA GLU A 829 -0.91 20.66 -25.62
C GLU A 829 -1.88 21.63 -26.30
N GLY A 830 -1.50 22.17 -27.45
CA GLY A 830 -2.31 23.16 -28.17
C GLY A 830 -3.67 22.59 -28.57
N GLU A 831 -3.71 21.34 -28.98
CA GLU A 831 -4.94 20.64 -29.38
C GLU A 831 -5.85 20.30 -28.20
N ALA A 832 -5.40 20.42 -26.95
CA ALA A 832 -6.20 20.16 -25.75
C ALA A 832 -7.15 21.32 -25.39
N TYR A 833 -7.64 22.05 -26.40
CA TYR A 833 -8.60 23.13 -26.20
C TYR A 833 -9.99 22.56 -25.86
N THR A 834 -10.65 23.24 -24.92
CA THR A 834 -11.99 22.87 -24.42
C THR A 834 -13.12 23.58 -25.16
N SER A 835 -12.79 24.65 -25.88
CA SER A 835 -13.69 25.36 -26.79
C SER A 835 -12.87 25.99 -27.92
N GLY A 836 -13.42 26.08 -29.12
CA GLY A 836 -12.69 26.62 -30.26
C GLY A 836 -13.62 27.10 -31.37
N SER A 837 -13.11 28.01 -32.20
CA SER A 837 -13.76 28.49 -33.42
C SER A 837 -12.72 28.51 -34.53
N GLY A 838 -12.96 27.75 -35.61
CA GLY A 838 -12.12 27.67 -36.81
C GLY A 838 -10.89 26.77 -36.70
N VAL A 839 -10.43 26.48 -35.48
CA VAL A 839 -9.29 25.59 -35.20
C VAL A 839 -9.67 24.11 -35.15
N GLN A 840 -8.73 23.23 -35.47
CA GLN A 840 -8.85 21.77 -35.30
C GLN A 840 -7.48 21.12 -35.10
N PRO A 841 -7.40 19.90 -34.53
CA PRO A 841 -6.13 19.17 -34.43
C PRO A 841 -5.54 18.87 -35.80
N ALA A 842 -4.23 19.06 -35.97
CA ALA A 842 -3.47 18.66 -37.15
C ALA A 842 -2.39 17.64 -36.77
N ALA A 843 -2.21 16.61 -37.58
CA ALA A 843 -1.27 15.53 -37.29
C ALA A 843 0.14 15.88 -37.77
N HIS A 844 1.10 15.89 -36.84
CA HIS A 844 2.51 16.21 -37.09
C HIS A 844 3.42 15.25 -36.33
N THR A 845 4.25 14.50 -37.04
CA THR A 845 5.09 13.46 -36.41
C THR A 845 6.16 14.02 -35.49
N SER A 846 6.58 15.26 -35.70
CA SER A 846 7.57 15.94 -34.84
C SER A 846 6.95 16.75 -33.68
N ALA A 847 5.61 16.77 -33.56
CA ALA A 847 4.90 17.42 -32.46
C ALA A 847 4.83 16.51 -31.22
N SER A 848 4.69 17.12 -30.04
CA SER A 848 4.40 16.40 -28.80
C SER A 848 3.03 15.73 -28.93
N GLY A 849 2.86 14.49 -28.50
CA GLY A 849 1.60 13.75 -28.69
C GLY A 849 1.22 13.41 -30.15
N GLY A 850 2.01 13.85 -31.14
CA GLY A 850 1.76 13.62 -32.57
C GLY A 850 0.70 14.53 -33.20
N GLN A 851 0.20 15.53 -32.48
CA GLN A 851 -0.80 16.50 -32.94
C GLN A 851 -0.43 17.93 -32.55
N THR A 852 -1.07 18.90 -33.19
CA THR A 852 -0.96 20.34 -32.90
C THR A 852 -2.36 20.97 -32.96
N LEU A 853 -2.52 22.15 -32.36
CA LEU A 853 -3.59 23.07 -32.76
C LEU A 853 -3.27 23.64 -34.14
N GLY A 854 -4.01 23.22 -35.17
CA GLY A 854 -3.75 23.61 -36.55
C GLY A 854 -4.96 24.21 -37.25
N TYR A 855 -4.79 24.40 -38.57
CA TYR A 855 -5.77 25.04 -39.47
C TYR A 855 -6.17 26.46 -39.04
N ILE A 856 -5.29 27.12 -38.29
CA ILE A 856 -5.55 28.43 -37.69
C ILE A 856 -5.66 29.48 -38.80
N ASP A 857 -6.84 30.08 -38.98
CA ASP A 857 -7.07 31.23 -39.86
C ASP A 857 -7.21 32.54 -39.06
N ASN A 858 -7.18 33.67 -39.78
CA ASN A 858 -7.35 34.98 -39.16
C ASN A 858 -8.76 35.15 -38.55
N GLY A 859 -8.83 35.37 -37.24
CA GLY A 859 -10.06 35.55 -36.48
C GLY A 859 -10.46 34.34 -35.63
N ASP A 860 -9.70 33.25 -35.72
CA ASP A 860 -9.96 32.03 -34.97
C ASP A 860 -9.57 32.14 -33.50
N SER A 861 -10.08 31.19 -32.70
CA SER A 861 -9.80 31.16 -31.26
C SER A 861 -9.85 29.77 -30.66
N ALA A 862 -9.14 29.59 -29.53
CA ALA A 862 -9.13 28.39 -28.71
C ALA A 862 -9.21 28.77 -27.22
N GLY A 863 -10.03 28.08 -26.44
CA GLY A 863 -10.24 28.31 -25.00
C GLY A 863 -9.90 27.08 -24.17
N TYR A 864 -9.25 27.30 -23.02
CA TYR A 864 -8.73 26.26 -22.14
C TYR A 864 -9.28 26.46 -20.72
N THR A 865 -10.39 25.79 -20.38
CA THR A 865 -11.05 25.96 -19.09
C THR A 865 -10.21 25.47 -17.91
N GLY A 866 -9.30 24.51 -18.13
CA GLY A 866 -8.35 23.99 -17.13
C GLY A 866 -7.10 24.87 -16.91
N VAL A 867 -6.97 26.00 -17.63
CA VAL A 867 -5.82 26.91 -17.51
C VAL A 867 -6.31 28.27 -17.04
N THR A 868 -6.01 28.65 -15.79
CA THR A 868 -6.38 29.98 -15.27
C THR A 868 -5.33 31.05 -15.60
N THR A 869 -5.80 32.26 -15.92
CA THR A 869 -4.98 33.46 -16.09
C THR A 869 -4.74 34.20 -14.77
N GLU A 870 -5.37 33.76 -13.69
CA GLU A 870 -5.14 34.31 -12.35
C GLU A 870 -3.70 34.04 -11.91
N GLY A 871 -3.00 35.10 -11.51
CA GLY A 871 -1.58 35.03 -11.14
C GLY A 871 -0.60 34.85 -12.31
N ALA A 872 -1.08 34.70 -13.56
CA ALA A 872 -0.22 34.49 -14.71
C ALA A 872 0.63 35.73 -15.04
N ASN A 873 1.94 35.52 -15.22
CA ASN A 873 2.92 36.59 -15.46
C ASN A 873 3.66 36.42 -16.81
N SER A 874 3.65 35.23 -17.42
CA SER A 874 4.28 34.97 -18.71
C SER A 874 3.62 33.84 -19.48
N PHE A 875 3.78 33.89 -20.81
CA PHE A 875 3.30 32.91 -21.77
C PHE A 875 4.41 32.56 -22.75
N SER A 876 4.56 31.28 -23.08
CA SER A 876 5.36 30.81 -24.22
C SER A 876 4.61 29.74 -25.00
N ALA A 877 4.90 29.61 -26.29
CA ALA A 877 4.32 28.59 -27.17
C ALA A 877 5.37 28.03 -28.12
N LYS A 878 5.35 26.71 -28.33
CA LYS A 878 6.10 26.00 -29.36
C LYS A 878 5.23 25.93 -30.62
N VAL A 879 5.70 26.50 -31.71
CA VAL A 879 4.91 26.77 -32.92
C VAL A 879 5.67 26.40 -34.20
N SER A 880 4.95 25.97 -35.24
CA SER A 880 5.47 25.78 -36.60
C SER A 880 4.62 26.58 -37.60
N SER A 881 5.18 26.95 -38.75
CA SER A 881 4.47 27.78 -39.73
C SER A 881 5.07 27.62 -41.12
N ALA A 882 4.35 26.89 -41.98
CA ALA A 882 4.55 26.99 -43.44
C ALA A 882 3.72 28.13 -44.08
N GLY A 883 2.81 28.73 -43.30
CA GLY A 883 2.01 29.89 -43.66
C GLY A 883 2.72 31.24 -43.48
N PRO A 884 1.99 32.36 -43.62
CA PRO A 884 2.57 33.71 -43.49
C PRO A 884 2.97 34.09 -42.05
N GLY A 885 2.85 33.18 -41.07
CA GLY A 885 2.94 33.49 -39.65
C GLY A 885 1.73 34.31 -39.17
N GLY A 886 1.82 34.89 -37.98
CA GLY A 886 0.73 35.70 -37.42
C GLY A 886 0.98 36.18 -36.01
N THR A 887 -0.10 36.40 -35.25
CA THR A 887 -0.04 36.84 -33.85
C THR A 887 -0.98 36.00 -33.00
N ILE A 888 -0.48 35.52 -31.86
CA ILE A 888 -1.28 34.94 -30.78
C ILE A 888 -1.55 36.06 -29.77
N GLN A 889 -2.81 36.35 -29.50
CA GLN A 889 -3.20 37.19 -28.36
C GLN A 889 -3.68 36.31 -27.22
N ILE A 890 -3.15 36.56 -26.03
CA ILE A 890 -3.46 35.85 -24.80
C ILE A 890 -4.57 36.64 -24.09
N ARG A 891 -5.72 36.02 -23.85
CA ARG A 891 -6.93 36.68 -23.33
C ARG A 891 -7.47 36.01 -22.08
N SER A 892 -8.13 36.80 -21.25
CA SER A 892 -8.74 36.39 -19.99
C SER A 892 -10.24 36.14 -20.12
N GLY A 893 -10.71 34.98 -19.66
CA GLY A 893 -12.11 34.64 -19.45
C GLY A 893 -12.91 34.27 -20.70
N SER A 894 -12.64 34.90 -21.85
CA SER A 894 -13.31 34.60 -23.13
C SER A 894 -12.48 35.06 -24.33
N ALA A 895 -12.85 34.60 -25.54
CA ALA A 895 -12.22 35.02 -26.79
C ALA A 895 -12.33 36.54 -27.05
N THR A 896 -13.31 37.23 -26.48
CA THR A 896 -13.46 38.69 -26.55
C THR A 896 -13.01 39.42 -25.27
N GLY A 897 -12.46 38.67 -24.30
CA GLY A 897 -12.00 39.19 -23.01
C GLY A 897 -10.72 40.03 -23.10
N ALA A 898 -10.27 40.56 -21.96
CA ALA A 898 -9.10 41.44 -21.89
C ALA A 898 -7.84 40.76 -22.45
N VAL A 899 -7.10 41.47 -23.31
CA VAL A 899 -5.80 41.01 -23.81
C VAL A 899 -4.75 41.21 -22.72
N LEU A 900 -4.18 40.10 -22.26
CA LEU A 900 -3.17 40.07 -21.21
C LEU A 900 -1.76 40.24 -21.78
N GLY A 901 -1.53 39.72 -22.98
CA GLY A 901 -0.28 39.81 -23.72
C GLY A 901 -0.48 39.43 -25.19
N SER A 902 0.54 39.65 -26.02
CA SER A 902 0.53 39.25 -27.42
C SER A 902 1.92 38.85 -27.87
N VAL A 903 2.01 37.88 -28.79
CA VAL A 903 3.27 37.38 -29.33
C VAL A 903 3.16 37.14 -30.84
N THR A 904 4.16 37.60 -31.59
CA THR A 904 4.27 37.36 -33.04
C THR A 904 4.85 35.97 -33.29
N VAL A 905 4.23 35.22 -34.20
CA VAL A 905 4.69 33.93 -34.69
C VAL A 905 5.38 34.12 -36.05
N PRO A 906 6.69 33.82 -36.17
CA PRO A 906 7.40 33.89 -37.43
C PRO A 906 7.12 32.66 -38.32
N THR A 907 7.33 32.79 -39.64
CA THR A 907 7.37 31.64 -40.55
C THR A 907 8.58 30.76 -40.22
N THR A 908 8.37 29.45 -40.04
CA THR A 908 9.46 28.47 -39.80
C THR A 908 9.88 27.75 -41.08
N GLY A 909 9.06 27.82 -42.14
CA GLY A 909 9.38 27.33 -43.48
C GLY A 909 8.66 26.03 -43.86
N ASP A 910 8.20 25.26 -42.87
CA ASP A 910 7.36 24.08 -43.01
C ASP A 910 6.53 23.83 -41.73
N TRP A 911 5.73 22.77 -41.71
CA TRP A 911 4.85 22.43 -40.57
C TRP A 911 5.52 21.52 -39.53
N GLU A 912 6.70 20.97 -39.82
CA GLU A 912 7.38 20.00 -38.95
C GLU A 912 8.52 20.64 -38.14
N THR A 913 8.92 21.86 -38.50
CA THR A 913 10.00 22.62 -37.85
C THR A 913 9.41 23.61 -36.85
N PHE A 914 9.65 23.34 -35.56
CA PHE A 914 9.12 24.11 -34.44
C PHE A 914 10.13 25.12 -33.89
N THR A 915 9.61 26.26 -33.43
CA THR A 915 10.35 27.27 -32.65
C THR A 915 9.53 27.74 -31.46
N THR A 916 10.17 28.33 -30.45
CA THR A 916 9.46 28.85 -29.26
C THR A 916 9.32 30.36 -29.35
N VAL A 917 8.11 30.86 -29.10
CA VAL A 917 7.79 32.28 -28.97
C VAL A 917 7.23 32.57 -27.58
N GLY A 918 7.32 33.80 -27.08
CA GLY A 918 6.73 34.14 -25.77
C GLY A 918 6.55 35.63 -25.51
N THR A 919 5.82 35.95 -24.44
CA THR A 919 5.49 37.32 -24.02
C THR A 919 5.19 37.40 -22.51
N GLY A 920 5.34 38.57 -21.92
CA GLY A 920 4.88 38.84 -20.56
C GLY A 920 3.37 39.07 -20.53
N LEU A 921 2.74 38.74 -19.40
CA LEU A 921 1.30 38.90 -19.19
C LEU A 921 1.01 39.96 -18.14
N SER A 922 -0.04 40.75 -18.39
CA SER A 922 -0.70 41.55 -17.37
C SER A 922 -1.72 40.71 -16.60
N ALA A 923 -2.13 41.19 -15.42
CA ALA A 923 -3.03 40.46 -14.53
C ALA A 923 -4.37 40.10 -15.20
N GLY A 924 -4.75 38.84 -15.10
CA GLY A 924 -6.03 38.31 -15.57
C GLY A 924 -6.81 37.61 -14.47
N SER A 925 -8.05 37.22 -14.81
CA SER A 925 -8.89 36.33 -14.02
C SER A 925 -9.72 35.42 -14.93
N GLY A 926 -9.92 34.18 -14.49
CA GLY A 926 -10.69 33.17 -15.23
C GLY A 926 -9.87 32.37 -16.27
N PRO A 927 -10.53 31.60 -17.15
CA PRO A 927 -9.86 30.69 -18.07
C PRO A 927 -9.09 31.40 -19.19
N LEU A 928 -8.05 30.75 -19.69
CA LEU A 928 -7.22 31.21 -20.80
C LEU A 928 -7.95 31.08 -22.14
N TYR A 929 -7.88 32.12 -22.95
CA TYR A 929 -8.24 32.08 -24.37
C TYR A 929 -7.08 32.57 -25.24
N LEU A 930 -6.85 31.89 -26.35
CA LEU A 930 -5.94 32.31 -27.41
C LEU A 930 -6.79 32.77 -28.60
N THR A 931 -6.49 33.96 -29.14
CA THR A 931 -7.09 34.42 -30.40
C THR A 931 -6.01 34.70 -31.42
N PHE A 932 -6.27 34.31 -32.66
CA PHE A 932 -5.27 34.29 -33.73
C PHE A 932 -5.60 35.33 -34.79
N SER A 933 -4.56 36.01 -35.27
CA SER A 933 -4.69 37.03 -36.32
C SER A 933 -3.50 37.01 -37.27
N GLY A 934 -3.72 37.32 -38.54
CA GLY A 934 -2.69 37.21 -39.57
C GLY A 934 -3.20 37.48 -40.99
N GLY A 935 -2.44 37.01 -41.97
CA GLY A 935 -2.80 37.07 -43.39
C GLY A 935 -3.93 36.10 -43.76
N SER A 936 -4.13 35.86 -45.06
CA SER A 936 -5.10 34.87 -45.55
C SER A 936 -4.51 33.46 -45.60
N GLY A 937 -5.29 32.45 -45.20
CA GLY A 937 -4.91 31.03 -45.20
C GLY A 937 -4.27 30.60 -43.88
N SER A 938 -4.01 29.30 -43.74
CA SER A 938 -3.52 28.70 -42.50
C SER A 938 -2.22 29.36 -42.05
N LEU A 939 -2.25 29.99 -40.88
CA LEU A 939 -1.22 30.90 -40.39
C LEU A 939 0.00 30.15 -39.85
N PHE A 940 -0.23 29.32 -38.84
CA PHE A 940 0.76 28.56 -38.07
C PHE A 940 0.03 27.51 -37.23
N ASP A 941 0.80 26.60 -36.61
CA ASP A 941 0.33 25.59 -35.69
C ASP A 941 0.94 25.79 -34.29
N VAL A 942 0.23 25.37 -33.25
CA VAL A 942 0.71 25.40 -31.86
C VAL A 942 0.79 23.96 -31.34
N ASP A 943 2.01 23.50 -31.06
CA ASP A 943 2.30 22.18 -30.47
C ASP A 943 1.98 22.21 -28.98
N THR A 944 2.74 22.98 -28.20
CA THR A 944 2.48 23.20 -26.77
C THR A 944 2.52 24.68 -26.43
N PHE A 945 1.86 25.08 -25.33
CA PHE A 945 2.09 26.36 -24.69
C PHE A 945 2.27 26.22 -23.19
N THR A 946 2.95 27.19 -22.58
CA THR A 946 3.22 27.23 -21.14
C THR A 946 2.78 28.58 -20.57
N VAL A 947 1.99 28.54 -19.50
CA VAL A 947 1.63 29.72 -18.69
C VAL A 947 2.37 29.64 -17.37
N SER A 948 3.15 30.67 -17.03
CA SER A 948 3.83 30.74 -15.72
C SER A 948 3.20 31.77 -14.78
N ARG A 949 3.12 31.45 -13.49
CA ARG A 949 2.55 32.29 -12.42
C ARG A 949 3.56 32.62 -11.36
#